data_AF-A0A0N0E041-F1
#
_entry.id   AF-A0A0N0E041-F1
#
_cell.length_a   1.000
_cell.length_b   1.000
_cell.length_c   1.000
_cell.angle_alpha   90.00
_cell.angle_beta   90.00
_cell.angle_gamma   90.00
#
_symmetry.space_group_name_H-M   'P 1'
#
loop_
_entity.id
_entity.type
_entity.pdbx_description
1 polymer ?
#
loop_
_entity_poly.entity_id
_entity_poly.type
_entity_poly.pdbx_seq_one_letter_code
_entity_poly.pdbx_strand_id
1 'polypeptide(L)'
;MVDGKTSASVVAVDAERAAKERDAAARAMLMEGGDASARGKTQFLKKGLAHTVPYTLKIVVENGGALEKAGEDSEEVLQATFQMIDSLLNVFNPNSELSRINGMPVGEVHQMSAALKRVMGCCQRVYNSSRGSFDPAAGLIVRELREAARAGKTVPHERIMELAKKCTLNNSFNMDLNNGTISRKHTEATLDLGAVNKGYAVDFVVEKLNAMGYESVFFEWGGDVRASGKNPSDEYWAVGIVRPPALADIRKVIPDDQKTFIRVVRLNNEALASSGDYENLIEGPGSRLYASSFSWETKNLLEPSETNMAQVTIKCYSCMYADALATAALLKNDPTTVRRMLDSWRYVRDTVTDFTTYTRADERVAKMFEIATESHEMREKRISGSLPARVVVIGGGLAGCSAAIEAANCGAQVILLEKEPKLGGNSAKATSGINAWGTRAQAKQGVMDGGKFFERDTNRSGKGGYCDPGLVKALSVKSADAVKWLSELGVPLTVLSQLGGASRKRCHRAPDKSDGTPVPIGFTIMKTLETHILTKLSRQITVMTNVRVTALEHRSSQRSDGVVLKTVTGVRIQQPNETPMTLNADAVILATGGFSNDRSAASLLQEYAPQLSSFPTTNGTWATGDGVKMARELGVALIDMDKVQLHPTGLIDPKDPANKTKYLGPEALRGSGGVLLNGQGERFVNELDLRSVVSQAIIAQDNVYPKSGGSRFAYCVLNEDAAKLFGKNALGFYWHRLGLFEKVENIQALAKLIGCPEATLVATLKKYEELSSKKLHACPLTGKNVFPCVVGTRGPYYVALVTPSIHYTMGGCLISPSAEVQALDTTGVAPVRRPIRALFGAGEVTGGVHGGNRLGGNSLLECVVFGKIAGDRAATILQKQKTALSMTEWKTVVLREVREGGVYGTGSRVLRFNLPGALQTTGLALGQFIGIRGDWDGQQLLGYYSPITLPDDVGVIGILARADKGRLAEWISALQPGDAVEMKACGGLVIERRFAARHLFFRGHKIRRLALIGGGTGVAPMLQIIHAALKKPFIDSIDSIHFIYAAEDVSELTYRQLLESYEAVYGSDKFKCHFVLNNPPAQWTDGVGFVDGALLRSAVQSPSNDLLVAICGPPIMQRVVKGNLASLGYNMNLVRTVDEAEPAKAKI
;
A
#
# COMPACT_ATOMS: atom_id res chain seq x y z
N MET A 1 -39.40 5.08 -28.29
CA MET A 1 -39.56 6.33 -27.51
C MET A 1 -38.74 7.42 -28.19
N VAL A 2 -39.32 8.60 -28.42
CA VAL A 2 -38.84 9.68 -29.34
C VAL A 2 -38.53 10.99 -28.57
N ASP A 3 -38.46 10.97 -27.25
CA ASP A 3 -38.47 12.20 -26.43
C ASP A 3 -37.10 12.65 -25.87
N GLY A 4 -35.98 12.00 -26.20
CA GLY A 4 -34.64 12.56 -25.96
C GLY A 4 -34.31 12.93 -24.49
N LYS A 5 -35.08 12.42 -23.52
CA LYS A 5 -34.83 12.60 -22.09
C LYS A 5 -34.06 11.42 -21.52
N THR A 6 -33.06 11.77 -20.71
CA THR A 6 -31.95 10.89 -20.34
C THR A 6 -32.31 9.99 -19.15
N SER A 7 -32.08 8.69 -19.26
CA SER A 7 -32.04 7.75 -18.12
C SER A 7 -30.68 7.76 -17.40
N ALA A 8 -29.87 8.82 -17.58
CA ALA A 8 -28.48 8.85 -17.17
C ALA A 8 -28.33 8.52 -15.68
N SER A 9 -27.56 7.47 -15.41
CA SER A 9 -27.26 6.92 -14.09
C SER A 9 -26.25 7.76 -13.30
N VAL A 10 -25.75 8.85 -13.90
CA VAL A 10 -24.72 9.73 -13.37
C VAL A 10 -24.99 11.18 -13.78
N VAL A 11 -25.00 12.12 -12.83
CA VAL A 11 -25.26 13.55 -13.11
C VAL A 11 -24.23 14.44 -12.42
N ALA A 12 -23.75 15.49 -13.11
CA ALA A 12 -22.91 16.51 -12.50
C ALA A 12 -23.71 17.30 -11.45
N VAL A 13 -23.26 17.27 -10.20
CA VAL A 13 -23.93 17.97 -9.09
C VAL A 13 -23.18 19.24 -8.73
N ASP A 14 -23.93 20.29 -8.38
CA ASP A 14 -23.38 21.46 -7.70
C ASP A 14 -23.05 21.06 -6.26
N ALA A 15 -21.77 21.15 -5.89
CA ALA A 15 -21.27 20.74 -4.58
C ALA A 15 -21.95 21.51 -3.45
N GLU A 16 -22.31 22.78 -3.66
CA GLU A 16 -23.02 23.59 -2.65
C GLU A 16 -24.48 23.19 -2.51
N ARG A 17 -25.17 22.82 -3.59
CA ARG A 17 -26.57 22.36 -3.55
C ARG A 17 -26.68 20.96 -2.94
N ALA A 18 -25.81 20.04 -3.33
CA ALA A 18 -25.75 18.69 -2.76
C ALA A 18 -25.30 18.70 -1.28
N ALA A 19 -24.40 19.64 -0.92
CA ALA A 19 -24.09 19.93 0.47
C ALA A 19 -25.29 20.55 1.19
N LYS A 20 -26.01 21.52 0.61
CA LYS A 20 -27.22 22.14 1.19
C LYS A 20 -28.36 21.14 1.44
N GLU A 21 -28.58 20.16 0.56
CA GLU A 21 -29.63 19.14 0.75
C GLU A 21 -29.27 18.12 1.83
N ARG A 22 -27.97 17.81 2.01
CA ARG A 22 -27.47 16.94 3.09
C ARG A 22 -27.26 17.70 4.42
N ASP A 23 -26.99 19.00 4.33
CA ASP A 23 -26.75 19.91 5.44
C ASP A 23 -28.00 20.64 5.90
N ALA A 24 -29.18 20.53 5.28
CA ALA A 24 -30.38 21.24 5.77
C ALA A 24 -30.73 20.83 7.23
N ALA A 25 -30.34 19.62 7.65
CA ALA A 25 -30.45 19.15 9.03
C ALA A 25 -29.25 19.56 9.94
N ALA A 26 -28.11 19.97 9.37
CA ALA A 26 -26.89 20.33 10.10
C ALA A 26 -26.62 21.86 10.14
N ARG A 27 -27.05 22.60 9.11
CA ARG A 27 -26.94 24.06 8.95
C ARG A 27 -28.01 24.85 9.70
N ALA A 28 -28.96 24.19 10.37
CA ALA A 28 -29.78 24.84 11.39
C ALA A 28 -28.96 25.22 12.66
N MET A 29 -27.68 24.84 12.76
CA MET A 29 -26.84 25.10 13.94
C MET A 29 -25.63 26.02 13.73
N LEU A 30 -25.33 26.50 12.52
CA LEU A 30 -24.16 27.37 12.29
C LEU A 30 -24.48 28.45 11.25
N MET A 31 -24.92 29.60 11.76
CA MET A 31 -25.18 30.83 11.01
C MET A 31 -23.89 31.45 10.42
N GLU A 32 -24.09 32.04 9.24
CA GLU A 32 -23.60 33.33 8.76
C GLU A 32 -22.09 33.60 8.51
N GLY A 33 -21.82 33.98 7.26
CA GLY A 33 -20.83 35.02 6.93
C GLY A 33 -19.51 34.52 6.36
N GLY A 34 -19.39 34.55 5.03
CA GLY A 34 -18.11 34.32 4.35
C GLY A 34 -18.24 34.40 2.84
N ASP A 35 -18.34 35.62 2.32
CA ASP A 35 -18.39 35.94 0.90
C ASP A 35 -17.06 35.53 0.21
N ALA A 36 -17.13 34.53 -0.67
CA ALA A 36 -15.97 34.02 -1.41
C ALA A 36 -15.92 34.65 -2.80
N SER A 37 -15.57 35.94 -2.86
CA SER A 37 -15.11 36.58 -4.09
C SER A 37 -13.57 36.59 -4.13
N ALA A 38 -12.97 35.72 -4.94
CA ALA A 38 -11.74 35.97 -5.69
C ALA A 38 -11.20 34.71 -6.39
N ARG A 39 -11.35 34.63 -7.72
CA ARG A 39 -10.26 34.44 -8.72
C ARG A 39 -10.86 34.25 -10.12
N GLY A 40 -10.30 34.92 -11.11
CA GLY A 40 -10.80 35.05 -12.50
C GLY A 40 -10.75 33.79 -13.37
N LYS A 41 -11.24 32.64 -12.88
CA LYS A 41 -11.48 31.45 -13.71
C LYS A 41 -12.91 31.47 -14.23
N THR A 42 -13.08 31.35 -15.54
CA THR A 42 -14.39 31.25 -16.19
C THR A 42 -14.61 29.85 -16.77
N GLN A 43 -15.86 29.45 -16.99
CA GLN A 43 -16.22 28.12 -17.45
C GLN A 43 -16.98 28.18 -18.79
N PHE A 44 -16.48 27.48 -19.80
CA PHE A 44 -17.25 27.16 -21.01
C PHE A 44 -18.17 25.96 -20.74
N LEU A 45 -19.40 26.00 -21.23
CA LEU A 45 -20.39 24.92 -21.12
C LEU A 45 -21.04 24.66 -22.48
N LYS A 46 -21.02 23.41 -22.93
CA LYS A 46 -21.77 22.93 -24.09
C LYS A 46 -22.63 21.73 -23.69
N LYS A 47 -23.88 21.74 -24.14
CA LYS A 47 -24.80 20.60 -24.07
C LYS A 47 -25.35 20.31 -25.46
N GLY A 48 -25.57 19.04 -25.77
CA GLY A 48 -26.14 18.64 -27.05
C GLY A 48 -26.56 17.18 -27.08
N LEU A 49 -26.95 16.73 -28.27
CA LEU A 49 -27.31 15.34 -28.57
C LEU A 49 -26.39 14.84 -29.68
N ALA A 50 -25.80 13.66 -29.49
CA ALA A 50 -25.01 12.97 -30.50
C ALA A 50 -25.40 11.49 -30.51
N HIS A 51 -25.72 10.94 -31.68
CA HIS A 51 -26.18 9.54 -31.83
C HIS A 51 -27.36 9.19 -30.92
N THR A 52 -28.32 10.12 -30.75
CA THR A 52 -29.47 10.03 -29.82
C THR A 52 -29.14 10.05 -28.32
N VAL A 53 -27.87 10.25 -27.97
CA VAL A 53 -27.37 10.27 -26.59
C VAL A 53 -26.98 11.70 -26.18
N PRO A 54 -27.44 12.20 -25.03
CA PRO A 54 -27.10 13.51 -24.49
C PRO A 54 -25.61 13.60 -24.10
N TYR A 55 -25.01 14.77 -24.29
CA TYR A 55 -23.67 15.05 -23.75
C TYR A 55 -23.60 16.40 -23.03
N THR A 56 -22.67 16.50 -22.09
CA THR A 56 -22.29 17.74 -21.40
C THR A 56 -20.77 17.89 -21.39
N LEU A 57 -20.26 19.01 -21.92
CA LEU A 57 -18.85 19.39 -21.88
C LEU A 57 -18.68 20.67 -21.06
N LYS A 58 -17.71 20.68 -20.15
CA LYS A 58 -17.27 21.88 -19.40
C LYS A 58 -15.76 22.03 -19.51
N ILE A 59 -15.28 23.26 -19.73
CA ILE A 59 -13.85 23.60 -19.78
C ILE A 59 -13.62 24.83 -18.90
N VAL A 60 -12.63 24.80 -18.01
CA VAL A 60 -12.26 25.96 -17.19
C VAL A 60 -11.06 26.67 -17.81
N VAL A 61 -11.15 28.00 -17.97
CA VAL A 61 -10.13 28.86 -18.55
C VAL A 61 -9.86 30.08 -17.67
N GLU A 62 -8.66 30.66 -17.74
CA GLU A 62 -8.21 31.73 -16.82
C GLU A 62 -8.44 33.16 -17.33
N ASN A 63 -9.01 33.36 -18.54
CA ASN A 63 -9.25 34.69 -19.13
C ASN A 63 -10.45 34.71 -20.11
N GLY A 64 -11.15 35.84 -20.23
CA GLY A 64 -12.37 35.99 -21.05
C GLY A 64 -12.19 35.71 -22.56
N GLY A 65 -11.06 36.08 -23.16
CA GLY A 65 -10.76 35.79 -24.58
C GLY A 65 -10.43 34.32 -24.88
N ALA A 66 -10.27 33.48 -23.85
CA ALA A 66 -10.02 32.05 -24.01
C ALA A 66 -11.31 31.21 -24.12
N LEU A 67 -12.49 31.80 -23.83
CA LEU A 67 -13.79 31.11 -23.91
C LEU A 67 -14.21 30.82 -25.36
N GLU A 68 -14.01 31.78 -26.26
CA GLU A 68 -14.39 31.65 -27.67
C GLU A 68 -13.55 30.57 -28.36
N LYS A 69 -12.23 30.62 -28.17
CA LYS A 69 -11.30 29.58 -28.62
C LYS A 69 -11.61 28.20 -28.03
N ALA A 70 -11.94 28.13 -26.73
CA ALA A 70 -12.38 26.86 -26.12
C ALA A 70 -13.68 26.34 -26.75
N GLY A 71 -14.56 27.24 -27.20
CA GLY A 71 -15.75 26.89 -27.98
C GLY A 71 -15.41 26.27 -29.33
N GLU A 72 -14.57 26.93 -30.13
CA GLU A 72 -14.13 26.45 -31.45
C GLU A 72 -13.38 25.10 -31.36
N ASP A 73 -12.36 25.03 -30.50
CA ASP A 73 -11.57 23.81 -30.27
C ASP A 73 -12.47 22.65 -29.79
N SER A 74 -13.48 22.95 -28.96
CA SER A 74 -14.42 21.92 -28.49
C SER A 74 -15.33 21.37 -29.59
N GLU A 75 -15.79 22.21 -30.53
CA GLU A 75 -16.66 21.78 -31.61
C GLU A 75 -15.90 20.88 -32.58
N GLU A 76 -14.67 21.25 -32.93
CA GLU A 76 -13.79 20.42 -33.77
C GLU A 76 -13.55 19.04 -33.12
N VAL A 77 -13.19 19.01 -31.83
CA VAL A 77 -12.93 17.75 -31.12
C VAL A 77 -14.19 16.89 -31.03
N LEU A 78 -15.35 17.47 -30.71
CA LEU A 78 -16.61 16.73 -30.61
C LEU A 78 -17.03 16.16 -31.97
N GLN A 79 -17.00 16.96 -33.04
CA GLN A 79 -17.35 16.52 -34.39
C GLN A 79 -16.42 15.38 -34.86
N ALA A 80 -15.10 15.56 -34.72
CA ALA A 80 -14.12 14.54 -35.08
C ALA A 80 -14.32 13.24 -34.27
N THR A 81 -14.63 13.36 -32.97
CA THR A 81 -14.87 12.19 -32.12
C THR A 81 -16.11 11.43 -32.56
N PHE A 82 -17.26 12.11 -32.72
CA PHE A 82 -18.51 11.44 -33.08
C PHE A 82 -18.49 10.85 -34.49
N GLN A 83 -17.79 11.48 -35.43
CA GLN A 83 -17.55 10.93 -36.77
C GLN A 83 -16.64 9.70 -36.73
N MET A 84 -15.60 9.71 -35.89
CA MET A 84 -14.72 8.55 -35.68
C MET A 84 -15.48 7.36 -35.09
N ILE A 85 -16.33 7.59 -34.07
CA ILE A 85 -17.17 6.54 -33.50
C ILE A 85 -18.12 5.96 -34.57
N ASP A 86 -18.77 6.83 -35.34
CA ASP A 86 -19.72 6.41 -36.37
C ASP A 86 -19.07 5.59 -37.50
N SER A 87 -17.91 6.05 -37.99
CA SER A 87 -17.20 5.43 -39.11
C SER A 87 -16.39 4.19 -38.74
N LEU A 88 -16.02 4.00 -37.47
CA LEU A 88 -15.16 2.88 -37.06
C LEU A 88 -15.87 1.89 -36.16
N LEU A 89 -16.63 2.34 -35.17
CA LEU A 89 -17.08 1.51 -34.04
C LEU A 89 -18.60 1.28 -33.99
N ASN A 90 -19.40 1.96 -34.83
CA ASN A 90 -20.85 1.88 -34.81
C ASN A 90 -21.37 0.66 -35.61
N VAL A 91 -21.97 -0.31 -34.91
CA VAL A 91 -22.56 -1.51 -35.53
C VAL A 91 -23.83 -1.23 -36.35
N PHE A 92 -24.47 -0.06 -36.17
CA PHE A 92 -25.66 0.33 -36.92
C PHE A 92 -25.33 1.06 -38.23
N ASN A 93 -24.10 1.57 -38.38
CA ASN A 93 -23.64 2.13 -39.64
C ASN A 93 -23.09 0.96 -40.50
N PRO A 94 -23.72 0.60 -41.63
CA PRO A 94 -23.29 -0.51 -42.47
C PRO A 94 -21.89 -0.29 -43.09
N ASN A 95 -21.46 0.98 -43.17
CA ASN A 95 -20.17 1.37 -43.71
C ASN A 95 -19.08 1.51 -42.63
N SER A 96 -19.38 1.20 -41.37
CA SER A 96 -18.36 1.28 -40.33
C SER A 96 -17.32 0.17 -40.46
N GLU A 97 -16.11 0.40 -39.94
CA GLU A 97 -15.08 -0.64 -39.87
C GLU A 97 -15.59 -1.91 -39.16
N LEU A 98 -16.28 -1.74 -38.02
CA LEU A 98 -16.88 -2.84 -37.26
C LEU A 98 -17.90 -3.63 -38.09
N SER A 99 -18.81 -2.95 -38.80
CA SER A 99 -19.82 -3.60 -39.63
C SER A 99 -19.20 -4.36 -40.80
N ARG A 100 -18.14 -3.82 -41.41
CA ARG A 100 -17.37 -4.53 -42.44
C ARG A 100 -16.72 -5.80 -41.89
N ILE A 101 -16.12 -5.75 -40.70
CA ILE A 101 -15.55 -6.95 -40.05
C ILE A 101 -16.64 -7.99 -39.75
N ASN A 102 -17.83 -7.56 -39.34
CA ASN A 102 -18.95 -8.48 -39.12
C ASN A 102 -19.50 -9.08 -40.42
N GLY A 103 -19.33 -8.38 -41.55
CA GLY A 103 -19.79 -8.80 -42.88
C GLY A 103 -18.75 -9.55 -43.74
N MET A 104 -17.46 -9.53 -43.38
CA MET A 104 -16.41 -10.09 -44.23
C MET A 104 -16.44 -11.63 -44.31
N PRO A 105 -15.91 -12.23 -45.40
CA PRO A 105 -15.71 -13.67 -45.54
C PRO A 105 -14.93 -14.32 -44.38
N VAL A 106 -15.23 -15.60 -44.09
CA VAL A 106 -14.52 -16.37 -43.06
C VAL A 106 -13.07 -16.58 -43.47
N GLY A 107 -12.14 -16.37 -42.53
CA GLY A 107 -10.70 -16.50 -42.75
C GLY A 107 -10.01 -15.26 -43.31
N GLU A 108 -10.75 -14.29 -43.85
CA GLU A 108 -10.18 -13.04 -44.38
C GLU A 108 -9.60 -12.18 -43.24
N VAL A 109 -8.37 -11.70 -43.43
CA VAL A 109 -7.63 -10.92 -42.43
C VAL A 109 -7.82 -9.44 -42.69
N HIS A 110 -8.41 -8.74 -41.70
CA HIS A 110 -8.58 -7.30 -41.70
C HIS A 110 -7.53 -6.62 -40.82
N GLN A 111 -6.93 -5.54 -41.32
CA GLN A 111 -6.02 -4.68 -40.54
C GLN A 111 -6.83 -3.65 -39.75
N MET A 112 -6.85 -3.77 -38.43
CA MET A 112 -7.61 -2.88 -37.57
C MET A 112 -7.01 -1.47 -37.57
N SER A 113 -7.88 -0.45 -37.59
CA SER A 113 -7.53 0.92 -37.26
C SER A 113 -6.95 1.02 -35.84
N ALA A 114 -6.20 2.09 -35.57
CA ALA A 114 -5.62 2.33 -34.25
C ALA A 114 -6.70 2.41 -33.15
N ALA A 115 -7.86 2.99 -33.47
CA ALA A 115 -8.99 3.09 -32.56
C ALA A 115 -9.58 1.70 -32.25
N LEU A 116 -9.92 0.92 -33.28
CA LEU A 116 -10.47 -0.42 -33.11
C LEU A 116 -9.49 -1.35 -32.38
N LYS A 117 -8.20 -1.30 -32.72
CA LYS A 117 -7.14 -2.05 -32.03
C LYS A 117 -7.11 -1.75 -30.52
N ARG A 118 -7.23 -0.47 -30.14
CA ARG A 118 -7.26 -0.04 -28.73
C ARG A 118 -8.51 -0.57 -28.01
N VAL A 119 -9.67 -0.51 -28.65
CA VAL A 119 -10.94 -1.01 -28.10
C VAL A 119 -10.94 -2.54 -27.97
N MET A 120 -10.47 -3.26 -28.98
CA MET A 120 -10.36 -4.73 -28.92
C MET A 120 -9.34 -5.20 -27.87
N GLY A 121 -8.27 -4.45 -27.65
CA GLY A 121 -7.34 -4.69 -26.55
C GLY A 121 -8.00 -4.56 -25.17
N CYS A 122 -8.89 -3.58 -24.98
CA CYS A 122 -9.71 -3.46 -23.78
C CYS A 122 -10.64 -4.68 -23.63
N CYS A 123 -11.39 -5.00 -24.69
CA CYS A 123 -12.34 -6.11 -24.68
C CYS A 123 -11.69 -7.44 -24.30
N GLN A 124 -10.54 -7.79 -24.91
CA GLN A 124 -9.82 -9.02 -24.59
C GLN A 124 -9.40 -9.08 -23.12
N ARG A 125 -8.94 -7.95 -22.59
CA ARG A 125 -8.47 -7.88 -21.20
C ARG A 125 -9.62 -8.04 -20.21
N VAL A 126 -10.74 -7.35 -20.45
CA VAL A 126 -11.94 -7.45 -19.61
C VAL A 126 -12.58 -8.83 -19.74
N TYR A 127 -12.67 -9.40 -20.95
CA TYR A 127 -13.10 -10.79 -21.20
C TYR A 127 -12.30 -11.78 -20.35
N ASN A 128 -10.97 -11.71 -20.39
CA ASN A 128 -10.10 -12.59 -19.61
C ASN A 128 -10.29 -12.42 -18.10
N SER A 129 -10.36 -11.16 -17.62
CA SER A 129 -10.48 -10.87 -16.18
C SER A 129 -11.85 -11.25 -15.61
N SER A 130 -12.91 -11.11 -16.41
CA SER A 130 -14.27 -11.47 -16.06
C SER A 130 -14.56 -12.96 -16.24
N ARG A 131 -13.60 -13.75 -16.75
CA ARG A 131 -13.77 -15.16 -17.11
C ARG A 131 -14.91 -15.39 -18.10
N GLY A 132 -15.00 -14.50 -19.10
CA GLY A 132 -16.00 -14.58 -20.18
C GLY A 132 -17.40 -14.07 -19.84
N SER A 133 -17.65 -13.53 -18.64
CA SER A 133 -18.94 -12.87 -18.34
C SER A 133 -19.16 -11.61 -19.19
N PHE A 134 -18.09 -10.92 -19.58
CA PHE A 134 -18.12 -9.89 -20.61
C PHE A 134 -17.53 -10.46 -21.89
N ASP A 135 -18.29 -10.47 -22.99
CA ASP A 135 -17.82 -10.97 -24.29
C ASP A 135 -18.41 -10.15 -25.45
N PRO A 136 -17.59 -9.42 -26.23
CA PRO A 136 -18.09 -8.64 -27.37
C PRO A 136 -18.58 -9.52 -28.53
N ALA A 137 -18.31 -10.83 -28.55
CA ALA A 137 -18.79 -11.74 -29.59
C ALA A 137 -20.25 -12.19 -29.41
N ALA A 138 -20.92 -11.73 -28.34
CA ALA A 138 -22.32 -12.06 -28.05
C ALA A 138 -23.33 -11.37 -29.00
N GLY A 139 -22.88 -10.53 -29.94
CA GLY A 139 -23.75 -9.65 -30.72
C GLY A 139 -24.90 -10.36 -31.45
N LEU A 140 -24.64 -11.52 -32.06
CA LEU A 140 -25.68 -12.31 -32.73
C LEU A 140 -26.74 -12.83 -31.73
N ILE A 141 -26.28 -13.34 -30.58
CA ILE A 141 -27.16 -13.88 -29.53
C ILE A 141 -28.07 -12.78 -28.99
N VAL A 142 -27.48 -11.63 -28.66
CA VAL A 142 -28.20 -10.45 -28.19
C VAL A 142 -29.24 -10.01 -29.21
N ARG A 143 -28.88 -9.96 -30.50
CA ARG A 143 -29.80 -9.57 -31.58
C ARG A 143 -30.99 -10.52 -31.70
N GLU A 144 -30.75 -11.83 -31.79
CA GLU A 144 -31.83 -12.83 -31.91
C GLU A 144 -32.78 -12.77 -30.70
N LEU A 145 -32.24 -12.64 -29.48
CA LEU A 145 -33.06 -12.51 -28.27
C LEU A 145 -33.88 -11.22 -28.23
N ARG A 146 -33.30 -10.08 -28.64
CA ARG A 146 -34.02 -8.79 -28.68
C ARG A 146 -35.14 -8.78 -29.71
N GLU A 147 -34.90 -9.34 -30.90
CA GLU A 147 -35.92 -9.45 -31.95
C GLU A 147 -37.07 -10.36 -31.52
N ALA A 148 -36.76 -11.51 -30.91
CA ALA A 148 -37.78 -12.41 -30.36
C ALA A 148 -38.59 -11.72 -29.26
N ALA A 149 -37.93 -11.05 -28.30
CA ALA A 149 -38.60 -10.34 -27.22
C ALA A 149 -39.57 -9.26 -27.75
N ARG A 150 -39.12 -8.40 -28.68
CA ARG A 150 -39.98 -7.37 -29.31
C ARG A 150 -41.16 -7.96 -30.07
N ALA A 151 -41.00 -9.15 -30.63
CA ALA A 151 -42.06 -9.87 -31.32
C ALA A 151 -42.98 -10.65 -30.36
N GLY A 152 -42.76 -10.57 -29.04
CA GLY A 152 -43.51 -11.35 -28.04
C GLY A 152 -43.26 -12.86 -28.14
N LYS A 153 -42.09 -13.27 -28.65
CA LYS A 153 -41.66 -14.66 -28.85
C LYS A 153 -40.44 -15.00 -28.01
N THR A 154 -40.11 -16.29 -27.92
CA THR A 154 -38.88 -16.79 -27.30
C THR A 154 -38.00 -17.46 -28.36
N VAL A 155 -36.68 -17.40 -28.18
CA VAL A 155 -35.73 -18.15 -29.02
C VAL A 155 -35.62 -19.58 -28.48
N PRO A 156 -35.61 -20.63 -29.32
CA PRO A 156 -35.42 -22.01 -28.87
C PRO A 156 -34.15 -22.18 -28.04
N HIS A 157 -34.25 -22.88 -26.90
CA HIS A 157 -33.13 -23.06 -25.97
C HIS A 157 -31.91 -23.72 -26.64
N GLU A 158 -32.13 -24.71 -27.50
CA GLU A 158 -31.07 -25.39 -28.25
C GLU A 158 -30.27 -24.43 -29.14
N ARG A 159 -30.96 -23.49 -29.82
CA ARG A 159 -30.34 -22.47 -30.66
C ARG A 159 -29.44 -21.54 -29.85
N ILE A 160 -29.91 -21.10 -28.68
CA ILE A 160 -29.12 -20.24 -27.80
C ILE A 160 -27.90 -20.98 -27.24
N MET A 161 -28.05 -22.26 -26.90
CA MET A 161 -26.93 -23.08 -26.41
C MET A 161 -25.88 -23.33 -27.49
N GLU A 162 -26.30 -23.60 -28.74
CA GLU A 162 -25.42 -23.71 -29.90
C GLU A 162 -24.62 -22.42 -30.10
N LEU A 163 -25.30 -21.29 -30.17
CA LEU A 163 -24.68 -19.98 -30.35
C LEU A 163 -23.77 -19.62 -29.17
N ALA A 164 -24.16 -19.87 -27.92
CA ALA A 164 -23.33 -19.57 -26.76
C ALA A 164 -22.04 -20.39 -26.70
N LYS A 165 -22.02 -21.61 -27.28
CA LYS A 165 -20.79 -22.41 -27.39
C LYS A 165 -19.84 -21.86 -28.47
N LYS A 166 -20.41 -21.37 -29.57
CA LYS A 166 -19.68 -20.97 -30.77
C LYS A 166 -19.28 -19.49 -30.76
N CYS A 167 -20.20 -18.60 -30.43
CA CYS A 167 -20.06 -17.15 -30.47
C CYS A 167 -19.39 -16.57 -29.21
N THR A 168 -18.17 -17.04 -28.91
CA THR A 168 -17.30 -16.42 -27.89
C THR A 168 -16.11 -15.74 -28.55
N LEU A 169 -15.48 -14.74 -27.92
CA LEU A 169 -14.38 -13.98 -28.52
C LEU A 169 -13.29 -14.89 -29.12
N ASN A 170 -12.85 -15.89 -28.35
CA ASN A 170 -11.80 -16.83 -28.76
C ASN A 170 -12.25 -17.83 -29.84
N ASN A 171 -13.53 -18.20 -29.88
CA ASN A 171 -14.07 -19.16 -30.86
C ASN A 171 -14.53 -18.48 -32.16
N SER A 172 -14.87 -17.20 -32.10
CA SER A 172 -15.37 -16.41 -33.22
C SER A 172 -14.27 -15.73 -34.03
N PHE A 173 -13.15 -15.35 -33.40
CA PHE A 173 -12.13 -14.52 -34.05
C PHE A 173 -10.70 -15.05 -33.86
N ASN A 174 -9.85 -14.87 -34.88
CA ASN A 174 -8.40 -14.91 -34.75
C ASN A 174 -7.90 -13.47 -34.65
N MET A 175 -7.32 -13.09 -33.51
CA MET A 175 -6.87 -11.73 -33.28
C MET A 175 -5.39 -11.69 -32.89
N ASP A 176 -4.62 -10.85 -33.58
CA ASP A 176 -3.23 -10.54 -33.24
C ASP A 176 -3.14 -9.06 -32.86
N LEU A 177 -3.10 -8.78 -31.55
CA LEU A 177 -3.01 -7.41 -31.04
C LEU A 177 -1.62 -6.78 -31.22
N ASN A 178 -0.56 -7.56 -31.50
CA ASN A 178 0.75 -6.98 -31.78
C ASN A 178 0.74 -6.39 -33.19
N ASN A 179 0.33 -7.21 -34.16
CA ASN A 179 0.26 -6.83 -35.57
C ASN A 179 -1.01 -6.01 -35.90
N GLY A 180 -2.03 -6.04 -35.03
CA GLY A 180 -3.26 -5.29 -35.18
C GLY A 180 -4.22 -5.90 -36.21
N THR A 181 -4.27 -7.21 -36.33
CA THR A 181 -5.10 -7.92 -37.33
C THR A 181 -6.21 -8.73 -36.68
N ILE A 182 -7.32 -8.91 -37.40
CA ILE A 182 -8.47 -9.72 -36.96
C ILE A 182 -9.08 -10.49 -38.15
N SER A 183 -9.50 -11.74 -37.94
CA SER A 183 -10.29 -12.52 -38.92
C SER A 183 -11.40 -13.32 -38.27
N ARG A 184 -12.47 -13.60 -39.03
CA ARG A 184 -13.62 -14.42 -38.57
C ARG A 184 -13.31 -15.91 -38.71
N LYS A 185 -13.77 -16.72 -37.76
CA LYS A 185 -13.64 -18.19 -37.79
C LYS A 185 -14.88 -18.90 -38.35
N HIS A 186 -16.03 -18.24 -38.35
CA HIS A 186 -17.28 -18.79 -38.87
C HIS A 186 -18.29 -17.68 -39.22
N THR A 187 -19.34 -18.02 -39.98
CA THR A 187 -20.34 -17.10 -40.52
C THR A 187 -21.20 -16.39 -39.48
N GLU A 188 -21.30 -16.94 -38.27
CA GLU A 188 -22.07 -16.36 -37.15
C GLU A 188 -21.23 -15.40 -36.27
N ALA A 189 -19.91 -15.29 -36.52
CA ALA A 189 -19.01 -14.47 -35.71
C ALA A 189 -19.33 -12.99 -35.89
N THR A 190 -19.85 -12.34 -34.84
CA THR A 190 -20.30 -10.94 -34.85
C THR A 190 -19.79 -10.23 -33.59
N LEU A 191 -19.18 -9.06 -33.74
CA LEU A 191 -18.79 -8.16 -32.65
C LEU A 191 -19.88 -7.13 -32.35
N ASP A 192 -20.13 -6.91 -31.06
CA ASP A 192 -20.87 -5.78 -30.50
C ASP A 192 -20.00 -5.09 -29.44
N LEU A 193 -19.74 -3.79 -29.65
CA LEU A 193 -18.88 -2.96 -28.81
C LEU A 193 -19.68 -1.94 -27.99
N GLY A 194 -20.99 -2.11 -27.86
CA GLY A 194 -21.89 -1.18 -27.17
C GLY A 194 -21.54 -0.87 -25.72
N ALA A 195 -20.81 -1.77 -25.04
CA ALA A 195 -20.36 -1.63 -23.65
C ALA A 195 -18.94 -1.05 -23.49
N VAL A 196 -18.36 -0.49 -24.57
CA VAL A 196 -16.99 0.05 -24.57
C VAL A 196 -16.87 1.34 -25.39
N ASN A 197 -17.65 1.47 -26.46
CA ASN A 197 -17.57 2.56 -27.42
C ASN A 197 -17.82 3.94 -26.80
N LYS A 198 -18.78 4.05 -25.86
CA LYS A 198 -19.11 5.30 -25.17
C LYS A 198 -17.95 5.77 -24.31
N GLY A 199 -17.46 4.90 -23.43
CA GLY A 199 -16.28 5.19 -22.62
C GLY A 199 -15.05 5.56 -23.46
N TYR A 200 -14.84 4.94 -24.63
CA TYR A 200 -13.74 5.31 -25.53
C TYR A 200 -13.88 6.74 -26.10
N ALA A 201 -15.09 7.13 -26.50
CA ALA A 201 -15.35 8.49 -26.98
C ALA A 201 -15.09 9.53 -25.88
N VAL A 202 -15.56 9.25 -24.65
CA VAL A 202 -15.36 10.12 -23.50
C VAL A 202 -13.86 10.30 -23.19
N ASP A 203 -13.09 9.22 -23.23
CA ASP A 203 -11.64 9.27 -23.09
C ASP A 203 -10.99 10.13 -24.18
N PHE A 204 -11.41 9.96 -25.43
CA PHE A 204 -10.82 10.64 -26.57
C PHE A 204 -11.04 12.17 -26.51
N VAL A 205 -12.24 12.63 -26.17
CA VAL A 205 -12.54 14.07 -26.02
C VAL A 205 -11.65 14.71 -24.96
N VAL A 206 -11.59 14.11 -23.76
CA VAL A 206 -10.79 14.66 -22.66
C VAL A 206 -9.28 14.57 -22.97
N GLU A 207 -8.80 13.48 -23.58
CA GLU A 207 -7.39 13.35 -23.97
C GLU A 207 -6.99 14.39 -25.03
N LYS A 208 -7.85 14.67 -26.01
CA LYS A 208 -7.60 15.67 -27.06
C LYS A 208 -7.60 17.09 -26.52
N LEU A 209 -8.59 17.47 -25.73
CA LEU A 209 -8.65 18.81 -25.13
C LEU A 209 -7.47 19.05 -24.16
N ASN A 210 -7.10 18.05 -23.35
CA ASN A 210 -5.90 18.14 -22.52
C ASN A 210 -4.63 18.30 -23.37
N ALA A 211 -4.52 17.61 -24.51
CA ALA A 211 -3.38 17.74 -25.42
C ALA A 211 -3.32 19.11 -26.11
N MET A 212 -4.46 19.79 -26.24
CA MET A 212 -4.56 21.18 -26.73
C MET A 212 -4.27 22.23 -25.65
N GLY A 213 -3.99 21.81 -24.40
CA GLY A 213 -3.57 22.69 -23.30
C GLY A 213 -4.67 23.01 -22.28
N TYR A 214 -5.88 22.46 -22.44
CA TYR A 214 -6.96 22.63 -21.45
C TYR A 214 -6.78 21.65 -20.27
N GLU A 215 -6.25 22.12 -19.14
CA GLU A 215 -5.96 21.24 -18.00
C GLU A 215 -7.21 20.80 -17.22
N SER A 216 -8.29 21.59 -17.27
CA SER A 216 -9.51 21.40 -16.47
C SER A 216 -10.73 21.20 -17.36
N VAL A 217 -11.02 19.93 -17.65
CA VAL A 217 -12.09 19.50 -18.57
C VAL A 217 -13.00 18.50 -17.87
N PHE A 218 -14.31 18.62 -18.10
CA PHE A 218 -15.31 17.63 -17.69
C PHE A 218 -16.15 17.27 -18.90
N PHE A 219 -16.22 15.98 -19.25
CA PHE A 219 -17.06 15.51 -20.34
C PHE A 219 -17.90 14.31 -19.91
N GLU A 220 -19.20 14.38 -20.16
CA GLU A 220 -20.18 13.34 -19.90
C GLU A 220 -20.95 13.03 -21.18
N TRP A 221 -21.14 11.74 -21.46
CA TRP A 221 -21.93 11.24 -22.58
C TRP A 221 -22.73 10.00 -22.18
N GLY A 222 -24.05 10.14 -22.05
CA GLY A 222 -24.96 9.03 -21.75
C GLY A 222 -24.66 8.29 -20.45
N GLY A 223 -24.25 9.01 -19.39
CA GLY A 223 -23.90 8.47 -18.07
C GLY A 223 -22.42 8.13 -17.88
N ASP A 224 -21.62 8.12 -18.95
CA ASP A 224 -20.18 7.89 -18.90
C ASP A 224 -19.45 9.22 -18.81
N VAL A 225 -18.57 9.39 -17.83
CA VAL A 225 -17.93 10.67 -17.53
C VAL A 225 -16.43 10.54 -17.34
N ARG A 226 -15.68 11.56 -17.77
CA ARG A 226 -14.27 11.75 -17.42
C ARG A 226 -14.01 13.21 -17.11
N ALA A 227 -13.17 13.45 -16.10
CA ALA A 227 -12.77 14.79 -15.71
C ALA A 227 -11.26 14.90 -15.44
N SER A 228 -10.66 16.01 -15.87
CA SER A 228 -9.30 16.46 -15.56
C SER A 228 -9.31 17.79 -14.81
N GLY A 229 -8.24 18.05 -14.06
CA GLY A 229 -8.08 19.30 -13.33
C GLY A 229 -9.13 19.56 -12.26
N LYS A 230 -9.50 20.83 -12.08
CA LYS A 230 -10.42 21.32 -11.04
C LYS A 230 -11.54 22.16 -11.65
N ASN A 231 -12.65 22.28 -10.94
CA ASN A 231 -13.75 23.17 -11.30
C ASN A 231 -13.37 24.65 -11.07
N PRO A 232 -14.21 25.62 -11.44
CA PRO A 232 -13.93 27.06 -11.25
C PRO A 232 -13.67 27.46 -9.79
N SER A 233 -14.22 26.72 -8.83
CA SER A 233 -14.01 26.90 -7.38
C SER A 233 -12.72 26.28 -6.84
N ASP A 234 -11.85 25.79 -7.73
CA ASP A 234 -10.60 25.10 -7.39
C ASP A 234 -10.78 23.79 -6.59
N GLU A 235 -11.94 23.15 -6.74
CA GLU A 235 -12.25 21.83 -6.19
C GLU A 235 -12.24 20.74 -7.27
N TYR A 236 -12.05 19.48 -6.87
CA TYR A 236 -12.21 18.36 -7.80
C TYR A 236 -13.67 18.20 -8.22
N TRP A 237 -13.88 17.84 -9.49
CA TRP A 237 -15.21 17.65 -10.08
C TRP A 237 -16.03 16.61 -9.31
N ALA A 238 -17.23 16.99 -8.87
CA ALA A 238 -18.15 16.13 -8.15
C ALA A 238 -19.23 15.56 -9.08
N VAL A 239 -19.50 14.27 -8.93
CA VAL A 239 -20.39 13.51 -9.78
C VAL A 239 -21.32 12.66 -8.91
N GLY A 240 -22.63 12.81 -9.07
CA GLY A 240 -23.64 12.02 -8.36
C GLY A 240 -23.95 10.72 -9.10
N ILE A 241 -23.87 9.59 -8.40
CA ILE A 241 -24.35 8.28 -8.83
C ILE A 241 -25.85 8.23 -8.52
N VAL A 242 -26.68 8.25 -9.55
CA VAL A 242 -28.15 8.25 -9.44
C VAL A 242 -28.62 6.89 -8.94
N ARG A 243 -29.60 6.89 -8.04
CA ARG A 243 -30.25 5.68 -7.55
C ARG A 243 -31.17 5.10 -8.62
N PRO A 244 -31.11 3.79 -8.90
CA PRO A 244 -31.99 3.18 -9.89
C PRO A 244 -33.43 3.16 -9.36
N PRO A 245 -34.43 3.27 -10.25
CA PRO A 245 -35.83 3.22 -9.84
C PRO A 245 -36.18 1.86 -9.21
N ALA A 246 -37.13 1.84 -8.28
CA ALA A 246 -37.74 0.61 -7.78
C ALA A 246 -38.43 -0.14 -8.93
N LEU A 247 -38.59 -1.47 -8.84
CA LEU A 247 -39.18 -2.24 -9.94
C LEU A 247 -40.59 -1.76 -10.32
N ALA A 248 -41.41 -1.36 -9.34
CA ALA A 248 -42.74 -0.80 -9.57
C ALA A 248 -42.72 0.51 -10.40
N ASP A 249 -41.61 1.25 -10.31
CA ASP A 249 -41.44 2.56 -10.93
C ASP A 249 -40.45 2.53 -12.11
N ILE A 250 -39.97 1.35 -12.51
CA ILE A 250 -38.89 1.22 -13.51
C ILE A 250 -39.24 1.81 -14.89
N ARG A 251 -40.55 1.99 -15.16
CA ARG A 251 -41.08 2.63 -16.38
C ARG A 251 -41.33 4.14 -16.23
N LYS A 252 -41.27 4.69 -15.01
CA LYS A 252 -41.55 6.11 -14.76
C LYS A 252 -40.30 6.95 -15.09
N VAL A 253 -40.50 8.01 -15.85
CA VAL A 253 -39.46 9.02 -16.06
C VAL A 253 -39.41 9.90 -14.80
N ILE A 254 -38.31 9.80 -14.06
CA ILE A 254 -38.08 10.63 -12.87
C ILE A 254 -37.45 11.96 -13.31
N PRO A 255 -38.09 13.11 -13.02
CA PRO A 255 -37.50 14.43 -13.27
C PRO A 255 -36.11 14.60 -12.62
N ASP A 256 -35.20 15.33 -13.26
CA ASP A 256 -33.81 15.48 -12.79
C ASP A 256 -33.71 16.08 -11.36
N ASP A 257 -34.65 16.95 -10.99
CA ASP A 257 -34.77 17.57 -9.66
C ASP A 257 -35.33 16.63 -8.58
N GLN A 258 -35.88 15.49 -8.97
CA GLN A 258 -36.42 14.46 -8.06
C GLN A 258 -35.55 13.21 -7.99
N LYS A 259 -34.44 13.15 -8.76
CA LYS A 259 -33.48 12.05 -8.70
C LYS A 259 -32.77 12.03 -7.35
N THR A 260 -32.77 10.87 -6.69
CA THR A 260 -31.95 10.65 -5.49
C THR A 260 -30.61 10.03 -5.87
N PHE A 261 -29.58 10.25 -5.05
CA PHE A 261 -28.24 9.75 -5.31
C PHE A 261 -27.86 8.64 -4.33
N ILE A 262 -27.26 7.57 -4.84
CA ILE A 262 -26.60 6.53 -4.03
C ILE A 262 -25.36 7.13 -3.35
N ARG A 263 -24.61 7.96 -4.08
CA ARG A 263 -23.32 8.49 -3.65
C ARG A 263 -22.89 9.66 -4.53
N VAL A 264 -22.15 10.62 -3.95
CA VAL A 264 -21.38 11.61 -4.71
C VAL A 264 -19.91 11.21 -4.68
N VAL A 265 -19.27 11.16 -5.85
CA VAL A 265 -17.85 10.84 -6.02
C VAL A 265 -17.12 12.02 -6.63
N ARG A 266 -15.88 12.25 -6.18
CA ARG A 266 -14.99 13.26 -6.76
C ARG A 266 -14.06 12.61 -7.78
N LEU A 267 -13.86 13.26 -8.92
CA LEU A 267 -12.97 12.81 -9.98
C LEU A 267 -11.71 13.68 -10.02
N ASN A 268 -10.54 13.06 -9.87
CA ASN A 268 -9.24 13.73 -10.00
C ASN A 268 -8.44 13.08 -11.15
N ASN A 269 -8.59 13.62 -12.36
CA ASN A 269 -7.99 13.04 -13.57
C ASN A 269 -8.40 11.57 -13.77
N GLU A 270 -9.70 11.30 -13.58
CA GLU A 270 -10.32 9.98 -13.52
C GLU A 270 -11.65 10.02 -14.29
N ALA A 271 -12.15 8.82 -14.57
CA ALA A 271 -13.42 8.55 -15.21
C ALA A 271 -14.34 7.75 -14.28
N LEU A 272 -15.63 7.81 -14.59
CA LEU A 272 -16.70 7.06 -13.93
C LEU A 272 -17.67 6.59 -15.02
N ALA A 273 -18.06 5.32 -15.00
CA ALA A 273 -19.08 4.77 -15.89
C ALA A 273 -19.99 3.83 -15.11
N SER A 274 -21.24 3.74 -15.52
CA SER A 274 -22.26 2.94 -14.84
C SER A 274 -23.00 2.03 -15.81
N SER A 275 -23.37 0.84 -15.34
CA SER A 275 -24.23 -0.10 -16.05
C SER A 275 -25.35 -0.54 -15.12
N GLY A 276 -26.59 -0.58 -15.61
CA GLY A 276 -27.75 -0.94 -14.81
C GLY A 276 -28.77 -1.81 -15.54
N ASP A 277 -29.59 -2.52 -14.77
CA ASP A 277 -30.66 -3.39 -15.28
C ASP A 277 -31.93 -2.62 -15.68
N TYR A 278 -31.93 -1.30 -15.55
CA TYR A 278 -33.06 -0.39 -15.82
C TYR A 278 -32.84 0.46 -17.08
N GLU A 279 -31.72 0.29 -17.77
CA GLU A 279 -31.39 1.00 -19.01
C GLU A 279 -31.77 0.16 -20.24
N ASN A 280 -32.24 0.81 -21.30
CA ASN A 280 -32.57 0.18 -22.60
C ASN A 280 -33.49 -1.05 -22.49
N LEU A 281 -34.58 -0.90 -21.73
CA LEU A 281 -35.56 -1.95 -21.46
C LEU A 281 -36.38 -2.33 -22.71
N ILE A 282 -36.64 -3.63 -22.85
CA ILE A 282 -37.45 -4.24 -23.91
C ILE A 282 -38.57 -5.03 -23.24
N GLU A 283 -39.80 -4.84 -23.71
CA GLU A 283 -40.94 -5.65 -23.27
C GLU A 283 -40.98 -6.95 -24.07
N GLY A 284 -41.02 -8.07 -23.36
CA GLY A 284 -41.12 -9.42 -23.90
C GLY A 284 -42.46 -10.09 -23.59
N PRO A 285 -42.57 -11.41 -23.82
CA PRO A 285 -43.80 -12.16 -23.58
C PRO A 285 -44.33 -11.99 -22.15
N GLY A 286 -45.64 -11.76 -22.01
CA GLY A 286 -46.29 -11.60 -20.70
C GLY A 286 -45.91 -10.31 -19.94
N SER A 287 -45.56 -9.23 -20.67
CA SER A 287 -45.14 -7.93 -20.12
C SER A 287 -43.89 -7.96 -19.25
N ARG A 288 -43.08 -9.03 -19.36
CA ARG A 288 -41.77 -9.10 -18.73
C ARG A 288 -40.82 -8.08 -19.35
N LEU A 289 -39.98 -7.48 -18.52
CA LEU A 289 -38.99 -6.49 -18.96
C LEU A 289 -37.61 -7.14 -19.03
N TYR A 290 -36.88 -6.82 -20.09
CA TYR A 290 -35.54 -7.30 -20.34
C TYR A 290 -34.61 -6.11 -20.56
N ALA A 291 -33.51 -6.05 -19.82
CA ALA A 291 -32.40 -5.17 -20.13
C ALA A 291 -31.61 -5.71 -21.33
N SER A 292 -30.89 -4.80 -21.97
CA SER A 292 -30.20 -5.06 -23.23
C SER A 292 -28.95 -5.95 -23.13
N SER A 293 -28.54 -6.34 -21.93
CA SER A 293 -27.32 -7.12 -21.63
C SER A 293 -27.60 -8.63 -21.62
N PHE A 294 -26.67 -9.44 -22.15
CA PHE A 294 -26.78 -10.90 -22.16
C PHE A 294 -26.09 -11.53 -20.94
N SER A 295 -26.83 -12.34 -20.19
CA SER A 295 -26.29 -13.13 -19.08
C SER A 295 -25.78 -14.47 -19.58
N TRP A 296 -24.46 -14.67 -19.51
CA TRP A 296 -23.81 -15.93 -19.84
C TRP A 296 -24.16 -17.07 -18.87
N GLU A 297 -24.66 -16.74 -17.69
CA GLU A 297 -25.11 -17.70 -16.68
C GLU A 297 -26.51 -18.23 -17.00
N THR A 298 -27.47 -17.34 -17.23
CA THR A 298 -28.87 -17.72 -17.50
C THR A 298 -29.14 -18.00 -18.97
N LYS A 299 -28.20 -17.66 -19.86
CA LYS A 299 -28.34 -17.76 -21.33
C LYS A 299 -29.55 -16.98 -21.84
N ASN A 300 -29.84 -15.83 -21.26
CA ASN A 300 -30.93 -14.95 -21.66
C ASN A 300 -30.55 -13.48 -21.49
N LEU A 301 -31.39 -12.56 -21.97
CA LEU A 301 -31.31 -11.14 -21.62
C LEU A 301 -31.50 -10.97 -20.11
N LEU A 302 -30.80 -10.00 -19.53
CA LEU A 302 -30.84 -9.71 -18.10
C LEU A 302 -32.25 -9.21 -17.71
N GLU A 303 -32.88 -9.85 -16.72
CA GLU A 303 -34.17 -9.42 -16.18
C GLU A 303 -33.94 -8.49 -14.97
N PRO A 304 -34.63 -7.34 -14.86
CA PRO A 304 -34.54 -6.48 -13.69
C PRO A 304 -34.93 -7.23 -12.42
N SER A 305 -34.17 -7.03 -11.35
CA SER A 305 -34.32 -7.81 -10.11
C SER A 305 -34.32 -6.94 -8.86
N GLU A 306 -35.02 -7.42 -7.83
CA GLU A 306 -34.88 -6.86 -6.48
C GLU A 306 -33.57 -7.30 -5.84
N THR A 307 -33.23 -8.60 -5.94
CA THR A 307 -32.15 -9.23 -5.17
C THR A 307 -30.80 -9.25 -5.88
N ASN A 308 -30.78 -9.21 -7.23
CA ASN A 308 -29.54 -9.18 -7.99
C ASN A 308 -29.01 -7.75 -8.15
N MET A 309 -27.84 -7.64 -8.78
CA MET A 309 -27.23 -6.36 -9.13
C MET A 309 -28.15 -5.51 -10.01
N ALA A 310 -28.59 -4.38 -9.48
CA ALA A 310 -29.40 -3.40 -10.21
C ALA A 310 -28.53 -2.35 -10.91
N GLN A 311 -27.40 -1.99 -10.31
CA GLN A 311 -26.45 -1.05 -10.89
C GLN A 311 -25.02 -1.35 -10.44
N VAL A 312 -24.06 -1.20 -11.34
CA VAL A 312 -22.64 -1.13 -11.02
C VAL A 312 -22.04 0.12 -11.63
N THR A 313 -21.32 0.88 -10.82
CA THR A 313 -20.54 2.04 -11.24
C THR A 313 -19.08 1.78 -10.96
N ILE A 314 -18.21 1.98 -11.95
CA ILE A 314 -16.76 1.82 -11.85
C ILE A 314 -16.09 3.17 -12.00
N LYS A 315 -15.14 3.46 -11.11
CA LYS A 315 -14.25 4.62 -11.19
C LYS A 315 -12.83 4.16 -11.49
N CYS A 316 -12.25 4.60 -12.60
CA CYS A 316 -10.86 4.31 -12.94
C CYS A 316 -10.28 5.42 -13.83
N TYR A 317 -9.05 5.29 -14.32
CA TYR A 317 -8.45 6.34 -15.15
C TYR A 317 -9.13 6.51 -16.53
N SER A 318 -9.54 5.39 -17.15
CA SER A 318 -10.06 5.34 -18.52
C SER A 318 -11.54 5.01 -18.50
N CYS A 319 -12.37 5.90 -19.04
CA CYS A 319 -13.80 5.70 -19.14
C CYS A 319 -14.13 4.46 -19.98
N MET A 320 -13.33 4.15 -21.01
CA MET A 320 -13.43 2.91 -21.80
C MET A 320 -13.34 1.64 -20.94
N TYR A 321 -12.41 1.60 -19.98
CA TYR A 321 -12.30 0.47 -19.07
C TYR A 321 -13.37 0.49 -17.98
N ALA A 322 -13.77 1.68 -17.51
CA ALA A 322 -14.85 1.81 -16.54
C ALA A 322 -16.16 1.24 -17.09
N ASP A 323 -16.52 1.58 -18.34
CA ASP A 323 -17.74 1.14 -19.04
C ASP A 323 -17.75 -0.39 -19.22
N ALA A 324 -16.65 -0.93 -19.74
CA ALA A 324 -16.49 -2.38 -19.94
C ALA A 324 -16.55 -3.16 -18.61
N LEU A 325 -15.88 -2.66 -17.56
CA LEU A 325 -15.86 -3.31 -16.25
C LEU A 325 -17.20 -3.17 -15.51
N ALA A 326 -17.91 -2.05 -15.67
CA ALA A 326 -19.24 -1.87 -15.09
C ALA A 326 -20.23 -2.88 -15.69
N THR A 327 -20.19 -3.07 -17.00
CA THR A 327 -20.99 -4.08 -17.70
C THR A 327 -20.61 -5.49 -17.26
N ALA A 328 -19.30 -5.80 -17.22
CA ALA A 328 -18.80 -7.11 -16.78
C ALA A 328 -19.22 -7.44 -15.33
N ALA A 329 -19.20 -6.43 -14.46
CA ALA A 329 -19.52 -6.56 -13.05
C ALA A 329 -21.03 -6.69 -12.80
N LEU A 330 -21.86 -5.96 -13.55
CA LEU A 330 -23.33 -6.11 -13.48
C LEU A 330 -23.74 -7.56 -13.71
N LEU A 331 -23.07 -8.25 -14.63
CA LEU A 331 -23.30 -9.66 -14.98
C LEU A 331 -22.78 -10.68 -13.95
N LYS A 332 -22.17 -10.25 -12.84
CA LYS A 332 -21.70 -11.15 -11.76
C LYS A 332 -22.75 -11.45 -10.69
N ASN A 333 -23.94 -10.84 -10.76
CA ASN A 333 -25.12 -11.05 -9.91
C ASN A 333 -24.96 -10.79 -8.40
N ASP A 334 -23.76 -10.83 -7.81
CA ASP A 334 -23.51 -10.52 -6.40
C ASP A 334 -22.27 -9.62 -6.17
N PRO A 335 -22.29 -8.73 -5.14
CA PRO A 335 -21.17 -7.83 -4.85
C PRO A 335 -19.83 -8.49 -4.51
N THR A 336 -19.85 -9.69 -3.90
CA THR A 336 -18.61 -10.37 -3.46
C THR A 336 -17.81 -10.83 -4.68
N THR A 337 -18.49 -11.38 -5.67
CA THR A 337 -17.89 -11.79 -6.94
C THR A 337 -17.39 -10.59 -7.73
N VAL A 338 -18.13 -9.46 -7.71
CA VAL A 338 -17.68 -8.19 -8.31
C VAL A 338 -16.38 -7.72 -7.66
N ARG A 339 -16.30 -7.65 -6.33
CA ARG A 339 -15.07 -7.23 -5.65
C ARG A 339 -13.89 -8.11 -6.04
N ARG A 340 -14.04 -9.44 -5.98
CA ARG A 340 -12.96 -10.38 -6.32
C ARG A 340 -12.47 -10.19 -7.76
N MET A 341 -13.37 -9.87 -8.70
CA MET A 341 -13.00 -9.54 -10.07
C MET A 341 -12.19 -8.24 -10.13
N LEU A 342 -12.69 -7.17 -9.50
CA LEU A 342 -12.10 -5.83 -9.55
C LEU A 342 -10.80 -5.70 -8.72
N ASP A 343 -10.57 -6.54 -7.72
CA ASP A 343 -9.33 -6.54 -6.93
C ASP A 343 -8.09 -6.76 -7.81
N SER A 344 -8.21 -7.53 -8.89
CA SER A 344 -7.14 -7.73 -9.87
C SER A 344 -6.81 -6.47 -10.68
N TRP A 345 -7.73 -5.51 -10.71
CA TRP A 345 -7.61 -4.24 -11.41
C TRP A 345 -7.12 -3.09 -10.52
N ARG A 346 -6.84 -3.32 -9.23
CA ARG A 346 -6.30 -2.27 -8.35
C ARG A 346 -4.90 -1.80 -8.75
N TYR A 347 -4.14 -2.62 -9.47
CA TYR A 347 -2.70 -2.44 -9.64
C TYR A 347 -2.26 -2.41 -11.11
N VAL A 348 -3.10 -1.87 -11.99
CA VAL A 348 -2.89 -1.89 -13.45
C VAL A 348 -3.12 -0.52 -14.10
N ARG A 349 -2.83 -0.35 -15.41
CA ARG A 349 -3.00 0.91 -16.17
C ARG A 349 -4.26 1.69 -15.81
N ASP A 350 -5.35 0.97 -15.87
CA ASP A 350 -6.69 1.48 -15.72
C ASP A 350 -7.17 1.11 -14.33
N THR A 351 -6.33 1.41 -13.32
CA THR A 351 -6.57 1.08 -11.92
C THR A 351 -7.99 1.49 -11.57
N VAL A 352 -8.79 0.50 -11.18
CA VAL A 352 -10.07 0.79 -10.54
C VAL A 352 -9.70 1.47 -9.22
N THR A 353 -10.08 2.74 -9.06
CA THR A 353 -9.84 3.55 -7.86
C THR A 353 -11.07 3.61 -6.96
N ASP A 354 -12.26 3.34 -7.51
CA ASP A 354 -13.48 3.09 -6.76
C ASP A 354 -14.46 2.20 -7.56
N PHE A 355 -15.43 1.60 -6.88
CA PHE A 355 -16.62 1.05 -7.50
C PHE A 355 -17.81 1.23 -6.56
N THR A 356 -19.01 1.21 -7.10
CA THR A 356 -20.26 1.21 -6.34
C THR A 356 -21.21 0.20 -6.99
N THR A 357 -21.53 -0.87 -6.28
CA THR A 357 -22.50 -1.90 -6.66
C THR A 357 -23.75 -1.69 -5.82
N TYR A 358 -24.92 -1.62 -6.46
CA TYR A 358 -26.22 -1.43 -5.83
C TYR A 358 -27.17 -2.61 -6.12
N THR A 359 -27.84 -3.12 -5.09
CA THR A 359 -29.00 -4.01 -5.22
C THR A 359 -30.24 -3.33 -4.63
N ARG A 360 -31.44 -3.54 -5.19
CA ARG A 360 -32.66 -2.89 -4.69
C ARG A 360 -33.14 -3.46 -3.36
N ALA A 361 -32.96 -4.76 -3.14
CA ALA A 361 -33.24 -5.45 -1.89
C ALA A 361 -32.45 -4.78 -0.75
N ASP A 362 -33.18 -4.24 0.21
CA ASP A 362 -32.68 -3.47 1.36
C ASP A 362 -31.76 -2.28 1.00
N GLU A 363 -31.85 -1.76 -0.24
CA GLU A 363 -30.97 -0.72 -0.79
C GLU A 363 -29.46 -0.95 -0.55
N ARG A 364 -28.99 -2.18 -0.70
CA ARG A 364 -27.60 -2.53 -0.36
C ARG A 364 -26.61 -1.92 -1.34
N VAL A 365 -25.62 -1.20 -0.80
CA VAL A 365 -24.56 -0.53 -1.57
C VAL A 365 -23.18 -1.02 -1.17
N ALA A 366 -22.52 -1.81 -2.02
CA ALA A 366 -21.13 -2.22 -1.83
C ALA A 366 -20.16 -1.33 -2.62
N LYS A 367 -18.97 -1.04 -2.05
CA LYS A 367 -18.03 -0.05 -2.61
C LYS A 367 -16.58 -0.52 -2.47
N MET A 368 -15.69 0.00 -3.31
CA MET A 368 -14.30 -0.44 -3.31
C MET A 368 -13.45 0.10 -2.15
N PHE A 369 -13.89 1.19 -1.51
CA PHE A 369 -13.15 1.84 -0.43
C PHE A 369 -13.22 1.13 0.93
N GLU A 370 -13.83 -0.05 1.00
CA GLU A 370 -14.00 -0.78 2.25
C GLU A 370 -13.14 -2.04 2.30
N ILE A 371 -11.83 -1.89 2.14
CA ILE A 371 -10.95 -2.52 3.13
C ILE A 371 -10.49 -1.38 4.03
N ALA A 372 -11.39 -0.89 4.90
CA ALA A 372 -11.04 -0.06 6.04
C ALA A 372 -9.99 1.07 5.79
N THR A 373 -9.85 1.69 4.61
CA THR A 373 -8.77 2.68 4.41
C THR A 373 -9.10 3.98 5.16
N GLU A 374 -8.14 4.56 5.87
CA GLU A 374 -8.36 5.83 6.59
C GLU A 374 -8.68 6.97 5.61
N SER A 375 -9.94 7.40 5.56
CA SER A 375 -10.36 8.59 4.80
C SER A 375 -9.92 9.88 5.50
N HIS A 376 -9.96 11.02 4.80
CA HIS A 376 -9.70 12.32 5.41
C HIS A 376 -10.60 12.60 6.62
N GLU A 377 -11.90 12.32 6.49
CA GLU A 377 -12.88 12.50 7.58
C GLU A 377 -12.60 11.56 8.76
N MET A 378 -12.27 10.29 8.49
CA MET A 378 -11.89 9.34 9.54
C MET A 378 -10.63 9.79 10.28
N ARG A 379 -9.66 10.33 9.54
CA ARG A 379 -8.42 10.87 10.09
C ARG A 379 -8.69 12.07 10.98
N GLU A 380 -9.48 13.04 10.51
CA GLU A 380 -9.89 14.22 11.30
C GLU A 380 -10.59 13.81 12.59
N LYS A 381 -11.54 12.86 12.51
CA LYS A 381 -12.21 12.29 13.68
C LYS A 381 -11.22 11.64 14.64
N ARG A 382 -10.28 10.83 14.14
CA ARG A 382 -9.23 10.18 14.97
C ARG A 382 -8.37 11.20 15.70
N ILE A 383 -7.92 12.25 15.03
CA ILE A 383 -6.98 13.21 15.62
C ILE A 383 -7.67 14.33 16.43
N SER A 384 -9.00 14.50 16.33
CA SER A 384 -9.77 15.54 17.04
C SER A 384 -9.63 15.55 18.57
N GLY A 385 -9.27 14.41 19.16
CA GLY A 385 -8.99 14.25 20.58
C GLY A 385 -7.59 14.70 21.01
N SER A 386 -6.72 15.01 20.05
CA SER A 386 -5.32 15.38 20.28
C SER A 386 -5.21 16.85 20.69
N LEU A 387 -4.22 17.16 21.53
CA LEU A 387 -3.81 18.53 21.83
C LEU A 387 -2.61 18.91 20.95
N PRO A 388 -2.46 20.19 20.57
CA PRO A 388 -1.28 20.63 19.81
C PRO A 388 0.01 20.26 20.54
N ALA A 389 0.83 19.40 19.92
CA ALA A 389 2.10 18.94 20.46
C ALA A 389 3.26 19.75 19.90
N ARG A 390 4.32 19.93 20.70
CA ARG A 390 5.62 20.43 20.23
C ARG A 390 6.49 19.25 19.83
N VAL A 391 6.79 19.16 18.55
CA VAL A 391 7.58 18.07 17.97
C VAL A 391 8.93 18.59 17.51
N VAL A 392 10.01 17.98 18.00
CA VAL A 392 11.36 18.24 17.48
C VAL A 392 11.75 17.13 16.51
N VAL A 393 12.14 17.50 15.29
CA VAL A 393 12.65 16.58 14.28
C VAL A 393 14.14 16.82 14.09
N ILE A 394 14.96 15.78 14.26
CA ILE A 394 16.41 15.87 14.18
C ILE A 394 16.89 15.29 12.84
N GLY A 395 17.35 16.16 11.95
CA GLY A 395 17.87 15.85 10.62
C GLY A 395 16.96 16.35 9.50
N GLY A 396 17.49 17.21 8.63
CA GLY A 396 16.81 17.83 7.49
C GLY A 396 16.81 16.99 6.20
N GLY A 397 16.94 15.66 6.31
CA GLY A 397 16.85 14.75 5.16
C GLY A 397 15.40 14.44 4.77
N LEU A 398 15.20 13.55 3.79
CA LEU A 398 13.84 13.20 3.31
C LEU A 398 12.95 12.67 4.43
N ALA A 399 13.50 11.86 5.34
CA ALA A 399 12.74 11.32 6.47
C ALA A 399 12.26 12.44 7.41
N GLY A 400 13.14 13.39 7.75
CA GLY A 400 12.81 14.48 8.65
C GLY A 400 11.83 15.48 8.03
N CYS A 401 12.02 15.86 6.77
CA CYS A 401 11.05 16.72 6.08
C CYS A 401 9.68 16.04 5.93
N SER A 402 9.64 14.74 5.63
CA SER A 402 8.38 13.98 5.55
C SER A 402 7.67 13.93 6.91
N ALA A 403 8.43 13.71 7.99
CA ALA A 403 7.91 13.71 9.36
C ALA A 403 7.41 15.09 9.81
N ALA A 404 8.15 16.16 9.49
CA ALA A 404 7.78 17.52 9.84
C ALA A 404 6.48 17.96 9.16
N ILE A 405 6.36 17.68 7.85
CA ILE A 405 5.14 17.98 7.09
C ILE A 405 3.96 17.19 7.65
N GLU A 406 4.13 15.89 7.91
CA GLU A 406 3.03 15.08 8.42
C GLU A 406 2.61 15.49 9.84
N ALA A 407 3.56 15.79 10.72
CA ALA A 407 3.27 16.26 12.07
C ALA A 407 2.50 17.59 12.05
N ALA A 408 2.93 18.53 11.20
CA ALA A 408 2.24 19.81 11.02
C ALA A 408 0.81 19.63 10.47
N ASN A 409 0.62 18.73 9.50
CA ASN A 409 -0.71 18.40 8.96
C ASN A 409 -1.63 17.75 10.02
N CYS A 410 -1.06 17.13 11.05
CA CYS A 410 -1.78 16.63 12.22
C CYS A 410 -2.00 17.69 13.33
N GLY A 411 -1.61 18.94 13.11
CA GLY A 411 -1.80 20.05 14.04
C GLY A 411 -0.67 20.29 15.05
N ALA A 412 0.49 19.63 14.89
CA ALA A 412 1.65 19.88 15.73
C ALA A 412 2.40 21.17 15.36
N GLN A 413 3.11 21.74 16.34
CA GLN A 413 4.14 22.76 16.14
C GLN A 413 5.50 22.07 16.08
N VAL A 414 6.25 22.32 15.00
CA VAL A 414 7.44 21.54 14.67
C VAL A 414 8.68 22.42 14.64
N ILE A 415 9.76 21.93 15.25
CA ILE A 415 11.11 22.48 15.06
C ILE A 415 11.94 21.42 14.33
N LEU A 416 12.34 21.70 13.09
CA LEU A 416 13.23 20.87 12.28
C LEU A 416 14.67 21.36 12.41
N LEU A 417 15.52 20.53 13.00
CA LEU A 417 16.92 20.83 13.26
C LEU A 417 17.83 20.14 12.25
N GLU A 418 18.76 20.87 11.64
CA GLU A 418 19.78 20.36 10.72
C GLU A 418 21.16 20.87 11.14
N LYS A 419 22.13 19.97 11.24
CA LYS A 419 23.49 20.33 11.65
C LYS A 419 24.30 20.93 10.51
N GLU A 420 23.95 20.61 9.27
CA GLU A 420 24.55 21.19 8.08
C GLU A 420 23.94 22.56 7.73
N PRO A 421 24.60 23.36 6.87
CA PRO A 421 24.06 24.65 6.45
C PRO A 421 22.78 24.57 5.60
N LYS A 422 22.48 23.39 5.04
CA LYS A 422 21.36 23.16 4.12
C LYS A 422 20.68 21.83 4.41
N LEU A 423 19.37 21.78 4.19
CA LEU A 423 18.60 20.54 4.22
C LEU A 423 19.03 19.59 3.09
N GLY A 424 18.82 18.29 3.29
CA GLY A 424 18.94 17.28 2.25
C GLY A 424 19.74 16.04 2.63
N GLY A 425 20.81 16.20 3.40
CA GLY A 425 21.72 15.10 3.76
C GLY A 425 22.07 14.19 2.58
N ASN A 426 22.07 12.87 2.79
CA ASN A 426 22.28 11.90 1.70
C ASN A 426 21.07 11.78 0.75
N SER A 427 19.86 12.17 1.18
CA SER A 427 18.66 12.10 0.34
C SER A 427 18.78 13.00 -0.89
N ALA A 428 19.34 14.19 -0.75
CA ALA A 428 19.59 15.11 -1.87
C ALA A 428 20.56 14.55 -2.92
N LYS A 429 21.43 13.61 -2.53
CA LYS A 429 22.41 12.94 -3.42
C LYS A 429 21.81 11.73 -4.15
N ALA A 430 20.59 11.32 -3.85
CA ALA A 430 19.98 10.14 -4.45
C ALA A 430 19.66 10.36 -5.93
N THR A 431 20.06 9.41 -6.77
CA THR A 431 19.98 9.54 -8.24
C THR A 431 19.08 8.50 -8.88
N SER A 432 19.04 7.27 -8.36
CA SER A 432 18.33 6.15 -9.00
C SER A 432 16.81 6.25 -8.93
N GLY A 433 16.22 6.83 -7.88
CA GLY A 433 14.76 6.95 -7.72
C GLY A 433 14.20 6.28 -6.47
N ILE A 434 12.87 6.17 -6.42
CA ILE A 434 12.08 5.67 -5.29
C ILE A 434 11.24 4.47 -5.71
N ASN A 435 11.27 3.39 -4.94
CA ASN A 435 10.48 2.21 -5.28
C ASN A 435 9.01 2.35 -4.89
N ALA A 436 8.10 1.82 -5.71
CA ALA A 436 6.71 1.56 -5.34
C ALA A 436 6.06 0.55 -6.28
N TRP A 437 5.00 -0.12 -5.85
CA TRP A 437 4.22 -1.03 -6.69
C TRP A 437 2.76 -0.57 -6.79
N GLY A 438 2.07 -0.95 -7.86
CA GLY A 438 0.68 -0.58 -8.10
C GLY A 438 0.47 0.91 -8.41
N THR A 439 1.48 1.60 -8.96
CA THR A 439 1.41 3.05 -9.20
C THR A 439 0.82 3.39 -10.57
N ARG A 440 0.32 4.63 -10.72
CA ARG A 440 -0.12 5.19 -12.01
C ARG A 440 0.97 5.17 -13.09
N ALA A 441 2.26 5.26 -12.72
CA ALA A 441 3.36 5.19 -13.67
C ALA A 441 3.56 3.77 -14.22
N GLN A 442 3.53 2.75 -13.34
CA GLN A 442 3.61 1.32 -13.73
C GLN A 442 2.44 0.93 -14.60
N ALA A 443 1.26 1.33 -14.15
CA ALA A 443 0.02 1.28 -14.85
C ALA A 443 0.18 1.82 -16.29
N LYS A 444 0.56 3.09 -16.50
CA LYS A 444 0.75 3.70 -17.84
C LYS A 444 1.72 2.92 -18.75
N GLN A 445 2.71 2.24 -18.20
CA GLN A 445 3.73 1.48 -18.93
C GLN A 445 3.41 -0.04 -19.04
N GLY A 446 2.23 -0.49 -18.60
CA GLY A 446 1.84 -1.90 -18.66
C GLY A 446 2.63 -2.82 -17.71
N VAL A 447 3.25 -2.27 -16.66
CA VAL A 447 4.03 -3.05 -15.70
C VAL A 447 3.12 -3.63 -14.63
N MET A 448 3.05 -4.96 -14.56
CA MET A 448 2.34 -5.70 -13.51
C MET A 448 3.27 -5.99 -12.33
N ASP A 449 2.99 -5.37 -11.17
CA ASP A 449 3.73 -5.56 -9.92
C ASP A 449 2.75 -5.76 -8.75
N GLY A 450 3.24 -6.21 -7.59
CA GLY A 450 2.41 -6.58 -6.46
C GLY A 450 3.16 -6.63 -5.13
N GLY A 451 2.46 -6.40 -4.02
CA GLY A 451 3.06 -6.40 -2.68
C GLY A 451 3.82 -7.68 -2.35
N LYS A 452 3.31 -8.85 -2.76
CA LYS A 452 4.02 -10.13 -2.58
C LYS A 452 5.36 -10.19 -3.33
N PHE A 453 5.44 -9.61 -4.54
CA PHE A 453 6.72 -9.52 -5.27
C PHE A 453 7.67 -8.55 -4.59
N PHE A 454 7.17 -7.40 -4.15
CA PHE A 454 7.94 -6.39 -3.43
C PHE A 454 8.53 -6.96 -2.12
N GLU A 455 7.69 -7.57 -1.28
CA GLU A 455 8.06 -8.16 0.01
C GLU A 455 9.07 -9.30 -0.18
N ARG A 456 8.83 -10.19 -1.15
CA ARG A 456 9.76 -11.28 -1.48
C ARG A 456 11.12 -10.74 -1.91
N ASP A 457 11.17 -9.78 -2.82
CA ASP A 457 12.42 -9.24 -3.33
C ASP A 457 13.21 -8.53 -2.21
N THR A 458 12.49 -7.79 -1.33
CA THR A 458 13.09 -7.13 -0.15
C THR A 458 13.67 -8.15 0.82
N ASN A 459 12.90 -9.18 1.21
CA ASN A 459 13.35 -10.24 2.12
C ASN A 459 14.50 -11.08 1.52
N ARG A 460 14.46 -11.35 0.21
CA ARG A 460 15.55 -12.07 -0.48
C ARG A 460 16.84 -11.25 -0.46
N SER A 461 16.74 -9.95 -0.70
CA SER A 461 17.88 -9.04 -0.62
C SER A 461 18.42 -8.97 0.79
N GLY A 462 17.56 -8.86 1.81
CA GLY A 462 17.96 -8.71 3.20
C GLY A 462 18.47 -9.98 3.91
N LYS A 463 18.65 -11.11 3.19
CA LYS A 463 19.24 -12.32 3.76
C LYS A 463 20.60 -12.02 4.42
N GLY A 464 20.85 -12.64 5.57
CA GLY A 464 22.06 -12.42 6.37
C GLY A 464 21.93 -11.32 7.42
N GLY A 465 20.79 -10.63 7.50
CA GLY A 465 20.38 -9.77 8.63
C GLY A 465 18.90 -9.98 8.96
N TYR A 466 18.35 -9.16 9.86
CA TYR A 466 16.96 -9.28 10.30
C TYR A 466 16.03 -8.35 9.53
N CYS A 467 15.21 -8.93 8.64
CA CYS A 467 14.06 -8.23 8.04
C CYS A 467 12.83 -8.41 8.94
N ASP A 468 12.40 -7.38 9.65
CA ASP A 468 11.17 -7.43 10.42
C ASP A 468 9.95 -7.49 9.48
N PRO A 469 9.14 -8.56 9.51
CA PRO A 469 8.03 -8.72 8.57
C PRO A 469 7.01 -7.57 8.66
N GLY A 470 6.78 -7.00 9.85
CA GLY A 470 5.87 -5.89 10.05
C GLY A 470 6.37 -4.61 9.36
N LEU A 471 7.67 -4.32 9.46
CA LEU A 471 8.29 -3.18 8.79
C LEU A 471 8.30 -3.33 7.27
N VAL A 472 8.67 -4.52 6.76
CA VAL A 472 8.67 -4.81 5.32
C VAL A 472 7.26 -4.71 4.74
N LYS A 473 6.25 -5.21 5.47
CA LYS A 473 4.84 -5.13 5.06
C LYS A 473 4.35 -3.68 5.00
N ALA A 474 4.64 -2.89 6.03
CA ALA A 474 4.28 -1.47 6.06
C ALA A 474 4.95 -0.69 4.92
N LEU A 475 6.24 -0.93 4.66
CA LEU A 475 6.97 -0.35 3.53
C LEU A 475 6.33 -0.69 2.18
N SER A 476 5.99 -1.97 1.98
CA SER A 476 5.37 -2.48 0.76
C SER A 476 4.01 -1.84 0.52
N VAL A 477 3.07 -1.99 1.46
CA VAL A 477 1.67 -1.56 1.31
C VAL A 477 1.56 -0.05 1.13
N LYS A 478 2.38 0.75 1.83
CA LYS A 478 2.34 2.22 1.74
C LYS A 478 3.20 2.81 0.61
N SER A 479 3.76 1.97 -0.27
CA SER A 479 4.69 2.45 -1.29
C SER A 479 4.04 3.30 -2.39
N ALA A 480 2.85 2.90 -2.87
CA ALA A 480 2.09 3.68 -3.83
C ALA A 480 1.67 5.04 -3.26
N ASP A 481 1.21 5.06 -2.00
CA ASP A 481 0.81 6.27 -1.29
C ASP A 481 1.97 7.24 -1.12
N ALA A 482 3.18 6.75 -0.83
CA ALA A 482 4.38 7.58 -0.73
C ALA A 482 4.72 8.26 -2.06
N VAL A 483 4.66 7.53 -3.18
CA VAL A 483 4.88 8.10 -4.53
C VAL A 483 3.77 9.06 -4.92
N LYS A 484 2.51 8.74 -4.61
CA LYS A 484 1.36 9.61 -4.83
C LYS A 484 1.52 10.94 -4.06
N TRP A 485 1.82 10.87 -2.77
CA TRP A 485 2.02 12.04 -1.91
C TRP A 485 3.12 12.97 -2.44
N LEU A 486 4.28 12.42 -2.82
CA LEU A 486 5.35 13.21 -3.46
C LEU A 486 4.89 13.85 -4.78
N SER A 487 4.08 13.13 -5.56
CA SER A 487 3.54 13.64 -6.82
C SER A 487 2.54 14.77 -6.61
N GLU A 488 1.69 14.69 -5.58
CA GLU A 488 0.75 15.74 -5.19
C GLU A 488 1.46 17.01 -4.69
N LEU A 489 2.65 16.88 -4.11
CA LEU A 489 3.53 18.01 -3.78
C LEU A 489 4.28 18.57 -5.00
N GLY A 490 4.16 17.96 -6.17
CA GLY A 490 4.75 18.45 -7.43
C GLY A 490 6.01 17.71 -7.89
N VAL A 491 6.36 16.55 -7.32
CA VAL A 491 7.50 15.74 -7.80
C VAL A 491 7.06 14.85 -8.98
N PRO A 492 7.66 14.97 -10.18
CA PRO A 492 7.17 14.28 -11.38
C PRO A 492 7.63 12.82 -11.48
N LEU A 493 7.13 11.91 -10.63
CA LEU A 493 7.56 10.51 -10.53
C LEU A 493 6.97 9.57 -11.63
N THR A 494 7.23 9.86 -12.90
CA THR A 494 6.57 9.18 -14.04
C THR A 494 7.44 8.19 -14.81
N VAL A 495 8.77 8.25 -14.68
CA VAL A 495 9.72 7.36 -15.37
C VAL A 495 10.00 6.14 -14.52
N LEU A 496 10.15 4.95 -15.14
CA LEU A 496 10.43 3.70 -14.46
C LEU A 496 11.77 3.09 -14.87
N SER A 497 12.54 2.64 -13.89
CA SER A 497 13.80 1.92 -14.10
C SER A 497 13.76 0.52 -13.48
N GLN A 498 14.45 -0.42 -14.13
CA GLN A 498 14.76 -1.73 -13.57
C GLN A 498 16.06 -1.61 -12.78
N LEU A 499 16.03 -1.93 -11.48
CA LEU A 499 17.23 -1.97 -10.63
C LEU A 499 17.57 -3.41 -10.23
N GLY A 500 18.77 -3.61 -9.69
CA GLY A 500 19.27 -4.92 -9.30
C GLY A 500 18.46 -5.53 -8.16
N GLY A 501 18.30 -6.86 -8.19
CA GLY A 501 17.52 -7.62 -7.20
C GLY A 501 15.98 -7.46 -7.28
N ALA A 502 15.46 -6.46 -8.00
CA ALA A 502 14.02 -6.31 -8.22
C ALA A 502 13.52 -7.22 -9.34
N SER A 503 12.40 -7.92 -9.12
CA SER A 503 11.78 -8.79 -10.13
C SER A 503 10.83 -8.06 -11.11
N ARG A 504 10.53 -6.79 -10.84
CA ARG A 504 9.69 -5.91 -11.66
C ARG A 504 10.28 -4.49 -11.71
N LYS A 505 9.99 -3.76 -12.79
CA LYS A 505 10.30 -2.32 -12.92
C LYS A 505 9.47 -1.54 -11.92
N ARG A 506 10.11 -0.97 -10.90
CA ARG A 506 9.40 -0.29 -9.80
C ARG A 506 10.08 0.95 -9.24
N CYS A 507 11.25 1.30 -9.76
CA CYS A 507 11.98 2.49 -9.32
C CYS A 507 11.53 3.71 -10.13
N HIS A 508 10.86 4.64 -9.47
CA HIS A 508 10.28 5.85 -10.04
C HIS A 508 11.28 7.00 -10.05
N ARG A 509 11.33 7.74 -11.17
CA ARG A 509 12.21 8.90 -11.38
C ARG A 509 11.47 10.03 -12.06
N ALA A 510 12.09 11.20 -12.05
CA ALA A 510 11.67 12.34 -12.84
C ALA A 510 11.99 12.12 -14.33
N PRO A 511 11.11 12.57 -15.26
CA PRO A 511 11.50 12.73 -16.65
C PRO A 511 12.54 13.84 -16.77
N ASP A 512 13.28 13.83 -17.87
CA ASP A 512 14.10 14.95 -18.27
C ASP A 512 13.20 16.18 -18.58
N LYS A 513 13.77 17.38 -18.46
CA LYS A 513 13.09 18.61 -18.88
C LYS A 513 12.87 18.61 -20.40
N SER A 514 12.03 19.52 -20.91
CA SER A 514 11.77 19.68 -22.35
C SER A 514 13.03 19.99 -23.17
N ASP A 515 14.02 20.67 -22.57
CA ASP A 515 15.34 20.93 -23.15
C ASP A 515 16.31 19.73 -23.04
N GLY A 516 15.84 18.60 -22.52
CA GLY A 516 16.59 17.39 -22.27
C GLY A 516 17.40 17.39 -20.97
N THR A 517 17.41 18.47 -20.18
CA THR A 517 18.19 18.52 -18.94
C THR A 517 17.71 17.46 -17.95
N PRO A 518 18.63 16.64 -17.39
CA PRO A 518 18.26 15.59 -16.47
C PRO A 518 17.81 16.18 -15.13
N VAL A 519 16.80 15.56 -14.52
CA VAL A 519 16.27 16.01 -13.23
C VAL A 519 16.83 15.13 -12.10
N PRO A 520 17.71 15.67 -11.22
CA PRO A 520 18.30 14.90 -10.13
C PRO A 520 17.25 14.62 -9.05
N ILE A 521 16.65 13.43 -9.12
CA ILE A 521 15.44 13.12 -8.35
C ILE A 521 15.55 13.36 -6.83
N GLY A 522 16.66 13.01 -6.19
CA GLY A 522 16.86 13.24 -4.76
C GLY A 522 16.86 14.73 -4.40
N PHE A 523 17.59 15.54 -5.17
CA PHE A 523 17.60 16.99 -5.00
C PHE A 523 16.23 17.61 -5.30
N THR A 524 15.55 17.17 -6.36
CA THR A 524 14.21 17.64 -6.71
C THR A 524 13.21 17.36 -5.60
N ILE A 525 13.18 16.14 -5.06
CA ILE A 525 12.34 15.81 -3.91
C ILE A 525 12.64 16.76 -2.75
N MET A 526 13.91 16.87 -2.34
CA MET A 526 14.26 17.72 -1.20
C MET A 526 13.88 19.18 -1.43
N LYS A 527 14.11 19.72 -2.63
CA LYS A 527 13.77 21.10 -2.96
C LYS A 527 12.28 21.34 -2.94
N THR A 528 11.49 20.41 -3.45
CA THR A 528 10.02 20.47 -3.42
C THR A 528 9.51 20.49 -1.98
N LEU A 529 10.03 19.59 -1.12
CA LEU A 529 9.60 19.53 0.28
C LEU A 529 10.03 20.78 1.07
N GLU A 530 11.27 21.23 0.91
CA GLU A 530 11.76 22.48 1.51
C GLU A 530 10.89 23.67 1.09
N THR A 531 10.60 23.80 -0.21
CA THR A 531 9.74 24.88 -0.73
C THR A 531 8.33 24.78 -0.14
N HIS A 532 7.76 23.59 -0.05
CA HIS A 532 6.45 23.38 0.57
C HIS A 532 6.45 23.81 2.03
N ILE A 533 7.45 23.41 2.81
CA ILE A 533 7.60 23.80 4.23
C ILE A 533 7.65 25.32 4.35
N LEU A 534 8.56 25.97 3.62
CA LEU A 534 8.81 27.42 3.74
C LEU A 534 7.64 28.28 3.23
N THR A 535 6.86 27.79 2.27
CA THR A 535 5.78 28.58 1.65
C THR A 535 4.39 28.26 2.16
N LYS A 536 4.13 27.02 2.59
CA LYS A 536 2.79 26.56 3.01
C LYS A 536 2.69 26.26 4.50
N LEU A 537 3.79 25.93 5.17
CA LEU A 537 3.80 25.47 6.57
C LEU A 537 4.73 26.29 7.47
N SER A 538 5.15 27.48 7.05
CA SER A 538 6.11 28.32 7.80
C SER A 538 5.57 28.84 9.12
N ARG A 539 4.25 28.78 9.35
CA ARG A 539 3.62 29.09 10.65
C ARG A 539 3.63 27.92 11.62
N GLN A 540 3.84 26.70 11.14
CA GLN A 540 3.81 25.47 11.94
C GLN A 540 5.18 24.79 12.04
N ILE A 541 6.08 25.04 11.08
CA ILE A 541 7.40 24.42 11.00
C ILE A 541 8.48 25.50 11.02
N THR A 542 9.27 25.51 12.09
CA THR A 542 10.50 26.31 12.19
C THR A 542 11.69 25.45 11.77
N VAL A 543 12.45 25.89 10.77
CA VAL A 543 13.67 25.21 10.32
C VAL A 543 14.89 25.93 10.89
N MET A 544 15.79 25.18 11.56
CA MET A 544 17.06 25.70 12.07
C MET A 544 18.22 24.89 11.50
N THR A 545 19.09 25.54 10.73
CA THR A 545 20.31 24.94 10.16
C THR A 545 21.55 25.32 10.97
N ASN A 546 22.67 24.61 10.76
CA ASN A 546 23.87 24.75 11.59
C ASN A 546 23.60 24.47 13.09
N VAL A 547 22.64 23.60 13.40
CA VAL A 547 22.29 23.22 14.77
C VAL A 547 22.59 21.74 14.98
N ARG A 548 23.61 21.44 15.79
CA ARG A 548 23.91 20.04 16.16
C ARG A 548 23.15 19.66 17.41
N VAL A 549 22.40 18.57 17.36
CA VAL A 549 21.83 17.95 18.56
C VAL A 549 22.88 17.04 19.20
N THR A 550 23.11 17.20 20.50
CA THR A 550 24.18 16.51 21.24
C THR A 550 23.65 15.53 22.28
N ALA A 551 22.41 15.68 22.76
CA ALA A 551 21.80 14.74 23.70
C ALA A 551 20.27 14.73 23.61
N LEU A 552 19.67 13.62 24.03
CA LEU A 552 18.23 13.47 24.25
C LEU A 552 17.91 13.69 25.74
N GLU A 553 17.23 14.78 26.04
CA GLU A 553 16.79 15.08 27.40
C GLU A 553 15.63 14.15 27.75
N HIS A 554 15.69 13.51 28.91
CA HIS A 554 14.70 12.52 29.31
C HIS A 554 14.46 12.51 30.81
N ARG A 555 13.28 12.02 31.19
CA ARG A 555 12.94 11.66 32.57
C ARG A 555 12.80 10.16 32.68
N SER A 556 13.29 9.62 33.79
CA SER A 556 13.11 8.23 34.16
C SER A 556 12.04 8.12 35.24
N SER A 557 11.13 7.17 35.11
CA SER A 557 10.19 6.80 36.16
C SER A 557 10.10 5.29 36.26
N GLN A 558 9.90 4.78 37.47
CA GLN A 558 9.71 3.35 37.68
C GLN A 558 8.23 3.04 37.76
N ARG A 559 7.76 2.10 36.94
CA ARG A 559 6.41 1.56 37.04
C ARG A 559 6.31 0.63 38.26
N SER A 560 5.10 0.38 38.70
CA SER A 560 4.83 -0.53 39.81
C SER A 560 5.23 -2.00 39.53
N ASP A 561 5.47 -2.37 38.26
CA ASP A 561 6.04 -3.67 37.85
C ASP A 561 7.59 -3.70 37.88
N GLY A 562 8.23 -2.65 38.39
CA GLY A 562 9.69 -2.53 38.48
C GLY A 562 10.35 -2.02 37.22
N VAL A 563 9.63 -1.90 36.10
CA VAL A 563 10.19 -1.47 34.81
C VAL A 563 10.51 0.01 34.83
N VAL A 564 11.74 0.37 34.49
CA VAL A 564 12.18 1.75 34.29
C VAL A 564 11.70 2.24 32.93
N LEU A 565 10.84 3.24 32.94
CA LEU A 565 10.39 3.96 31.77
C LEU A 565 11.25 5.19 31.55
N LYS A 566 11.79 5.33 30.35
CA LYS A 566 12.38 6.58 29.89
C LYS A 566 11.39 7.31 28.99
N THR A 567 11.16 8.58 29.29
CA THR A 567 10.34 9.48 28.48
C THR A 567 11.20 10.64 28.03
N VAL A 568 11.36 10.79 26.72
CA VAL A 568 12.09 11.92 26.14
C VAL A 568 11.26 13.19 26.31
N THR A 569 11.88 14.29 26.73
CA THR A 569 11.24 15.57 27.05
C THR A 569 11.82 16.74 26.26
N GLY A 570 12.80 16.49 25.41
CA GLY A 570 13.49 17.53 24.67
C GLY A 570 14.84 17.07 24.14
N VAL A 571 15.62 18.05 23.69
CA VAL A 571 16.94 17.84 23.10
C VAL A 571 17.90 18.92 23.57
N ARG A 572 19.19 18.57 23.66
CA ARG A 572 20.26 19.55 23.84
C ARG A 572 20.87 19.89 22.49
N ILE A 573 20.98 21.18 22.19
CA ILE A 573 21.48 21.67 20.91
C ILE A 573 22.74 22.53 21.10
N GLN A 574 23.56 22.57 20.05
CA GLN A 574 24.77 23.34 19.95
C GLN A 574 24.81 24.06 18.59
N GLN A 575 24.89 25.39 18.64
CA GLN A 575 25.14 26.25 17.48
C GLN A 575 26.60 26.72 17.47
N PRO A 576 27.20 27.02 16.31
CA PRO A 576 28.54 27.61 16.24
C PRO A 576 28.63 28.88 17.09
N ASN A 577 29.64 28.97 17.98
CA ASN A 577 29.93 30.12 18.83
C ASN A 577 28.85 30.50 19.87
N GLU A 578 27.88 29.61 20.13
CA GLU A 578 26.85 29.82 21.16
C GLU A 578 27.02 28.80 22.30
N THR A 579 26.49 29.10 23.48
CA THR A 579 26.44 28.14 24.59
C THR A 579 25.42 27.03 24.30
N PRO A 580 25.66 25.77 24.68
CA PRO A 580 24.67 24.70 24.55
C PRO A 580 23.35 25.08 25.23
N MET A 581 22.22 24.80 24.57
CA MET A 581 20.88 25.09 25.10
C MET A 581 19.95 23.89 24.99
N THR A 582 18.90 23.87 25.82
CA THR A 582 17.89 22.81 25.81
C THR A 582 16.61 23.28 25.16
N LEU A 583 16.13 22.51 24.18
CA LEU A 583 14.80 22.68 23.59
C LEU A 583 13.85 21.63 24.15
N ASN A 584 12.79 22.09 24.81
CA ASN A 584 11.74 21.21 25.34
C ASN A 584 10.81 20.74 24.20
N ALA A 585 10.43 19.47 24.23
CA ALA A 585 9.54 18.86 23.25
C ALA A 585 8.60 17.85 23.92
N ASP A 586 7.40 17.71 23.35
CA ASP A 586 6.44 16.68 23.78
C ASP A 586 6.70 15.35 23.04
N ALA A 587 7.34 15.42 21.86
CA ALA A 587 7.89 14.27 21.14
C ALA A 587 9.15 14.64 20.33
N VAL A 588 10.05 13.67 20.15
CA VAL A 588 11.27 13.81 19.35
C VAL A 588 11.32 12.73 18.27
N ILE A 589 11.67 13.11 17.05
CA ILE A 589 11.86 12.22 15.90
C ILE A 589 13.32 12.23 15.48
N LEU A 590 13.98 11.07 15.56
CA LEU A 590 15.31 10.84 15.00
C LEU A 590 15.20 10.57 13.49
N ALA A 591 15.78 11.46 12.68
CA ALA A 591 15.85 11.37 11.23
C ALA A 591 17.28 11.69 10.71
N THR A 592 18.29 11.31 11.49
CA THR A 592 19.69 11.78 11.36
C THR A 592 20.50 11.11 10.26
N GLY A 593 19.93 10.15 9.53
CA GLY A 593 20.68 9.28 8.63
C GLY A 593 21.59 8.28 9.37
N GLY A 594 22.41 7.57 8.59
CA GLY A 594 23.30 6.50 9.06
C GLY A 594 24.69 6.94 9.51
N PHE A 595 25.60 5.97 9.57
CA PHE A 595 26.99 6.13 10.04
C PHE A 595 28.06 5.71 9.01
N SER A 596 27.70 5.73 7.73
CA SER A 596 28.53 5.29 6.59
C SER A 596 29.76 6.14 6.28
N ASN A 597 29.95 7.27 6.98
CA ASN A 597 31.17 8.08 6.92
C ASN A 597 31.64 8.51 8.31
N ASP A 598 31.34 7.71 9.34
CA ASP A 598 31.75 8.00 10.71
C ASP A 598 33.24 7.72 10.90
N ARG A 599 34.03 8.80 10.97
CA ARG A 599 35.49 8.77 11.20
C ARG A 599 35.89 9.34 12.56
N SER A 600 34.91 9.51 13.45
CA SER A 600 35.16 10.03 14.80
C SER A 600 35.87 9.01 15.70
N ALA A 601 36.40 9.45 16.84
CA ALA A 601 37.03 8.55 17.81
C ALA A 601 36.05 7.48 18.34
N ALA A 602 34.76 7.82 18.45
CA ALA A 602 33.68 6.89 18.80
C ALA A 602 32.96 6.39 17.53
N SER A 603 33.72 5.98 16.52
CA SER A 603 33.17 5.57 15.23
C SER A 603 32.36 4.29 15.33
N LEU A 604 31.07 4.35 14.99
CA LEU A 604 30.21 3.16 14.90
C LEU A 604 30.67 2.24 13.76
N LEU A 605 31.24 2.81 12.69
CA LEU A 605 31.76 2.02 11.58
C LEU A 605 32.97 1.19 12.02
N GLN A 606 33.89 1.77 12.80
CA GLN A 606 35.04 1.05 13.35
C GLN A 606 34.63 0.05 14.44
N GLU A 607 33.60 0.35 15.23
CA GLU A 607 33.07 -0.55 16.27
C GLU A 607 32.40 -1.79 15.68
N TYR A 608 31.54 -1.63 14.67
CA TYR A 608 30.67 -2.72 14.18
C TYR A 608 31.08 -3.32 12.84
N ALA A 609 31.83 -2.59 12.01
CA ALA A 609 32.29 -3.09 10.71
C ALA A 609 33.74 -2.66 10.39
N PRO A 610 34.71 -2.95 11.28
CA PRO A 610 36.11 -2.54 11.10
C PRO A 610 36.73 -3.05 9.79
N GLN A 611 36.28 -4.20 9.28
CA GLN A 611 36.71 -4.77 8.02
C GLN A 611 36.35 -3.91 6.79
N LEU A 612 35.42 -2.97 6.93
CA LEU A 612 34.98 -2.07 5.87
C LEU A 612 35.55 -0.65 6.01
N SER A 613 36.14 -0.28 7.15
CA SER A 613 36.52 1.11 7.45
C SER A 613 37.58 1.69 6.50
N SER A 614 38.35 0.84 5.82
CA SER A 614 39.34 1.24 4.81
C SER A 614 38.75 1.61 3.45
N PHE A 615 37.52 1.18 3.16
CA PHE A 615 36.86 1.44 1.88
C PHE A 615 36.47 2.92 1.76
N PRO A 616 36.50 3.49 0.55
CA PRO A 616 35.94 4.81 0.32
C PRO A 616 34.42 4.79 0.52
N THR A 617 33.79 5.96 0.67
CA THR A 617 32.34 6.10 0.87
C THR A 617 31.72 6.98 -0.21
N THR A 618 30.41 6.86 -0.43
CA THR A 618 29.65 7.79 -1.29
C THR A 618 28.94 8.89 -0.49
N ASN A 619 29.08 8.88 0.84
CA ASN A 619 28.27 9.69 1.75
C ASN A 619 28.97 10.99 2.12
N GLY A 620 28.18 12.01 2.51
CA GLY A 620 28.75 13.25 3.04
C GLY A 620 29.44 13.05 4.39
N THR A 621 30.24 14.03 4.81
CA THR A 621 30.93 14.04 6.11
C THR A 621 29.97 14.10 7.29
N TRP A 622 28.70 14.46 7.06
CA TRP A 622 27.63 14.50 8.06
C TRP A 622 27.12 13.12 8.51
N ALA A 623 27.38 12.04 7.76
CA ALA A 623 26.85 10.70 8.06
C ALA A 623 27.64 9.99 9.17
N THR A 624 27.55 10.52 10.40
CA THR A 624 28.39 10.16 11.56
C THR A 624 27.65 9.37 12.65
N GLY A 625 26.40 8.95 12.41
CA GLY A 625 25.64 8.14 13.37
C GLY A 625 25.20 8.84 14.64
N ASP A 626 25.14 10.17 14.68
CA ASP A 626 24.85 10.95 15.90
C ASP A 626 23.54 10.51 16.58
N GLY A 627 22.46 10.29 15.80
CA GLY A 627 21.18 9.84 16.34
C GLY A 627 21.22 8.44 16.94
N VAL A 628 21.99 7.51 16.35
CA VAL A 628 22.19 6.16 16.88
C VAL A 628 22.98 6.22 18.20
N LYS A 629 24.01 7.05 18.27
CA LYS A 629 24.82 7.26 19.50
C LYS A 629 23.97 7.79 20.65
N MET A 630 23.18 8.85 20.40
CA MET A 630 22.27 9.40 21.42
C MET A 630 21.19 8.40 21.86
N ALA A 631 20.63 7.62 20.91
CA ALA A 631 19.65 6.60 21.23
C ALA A 631 20.25 5.47 22.08
N ARG A 632 21.48 5.04 21.77
CA ARG A 632 22.21 4.00 22.52
C ARG A 632 22.36 4.37 24.00
N GLU A 633 22.63 5.64 24.31
CA GLU A 633 22.73 6.14 25.70
C GLU A 633 21.40 6.00 26.48
N LEU A 634 20.27 6.00 25.78
CA LEU A 634 18.97 5.73 26.40
C LEU A 634 18.70 4.23 26.61
N GLY A 635 19.58 3.33 26.19
CA GLY A 635 19.37 1.88 26.25
C GLY A 635 18.48 1.36 25.13
N VAL A 636 18.40 2.10 24.02
CA VAL A 636 17.73 1.64 22.80
C VAL A 636 18.42 0.41 22.25
N ALA A 637 17.63 -0.56 21.80
CA ALA A 637 18.16 -1.74 21.16
C ALA A 637 18.65 -1.39 19.76
N LEU A 638 19.91 -1.70 19.47
CA LEU A 638 20.49 -1.58 18.14
C LEU A 638 20.45 -2.95 17.45
N ILE A 639 20.15 -2.96 16.16
CA ILE A 639 20.07 -4.19 15.37
C ILE A 639 20.85 -4.05 14.07
N ASP A 640 21.38 -5.16 13.57
CA ASP A 640 22.08 -5.26 12.27
C ASP A 640 23.23 -4.24 12.08
N MET A 641 23.87 -3.78 13.16
CA MET A 641 24.88 -2.71 13.11
C MET A 641 26.10 -3.07 12.26
N ASP A 642 26.42 -4.35 12.11
CA ASP A 642 27.49 -4.87 11.24
C ASP A 642 27.08 -4.94 9.76
N LYS A 643 25.79 -4.74 9.45
CA LYS A 643 25.25 -4.79 8.09
C LYS A 643 25.43 -3.43 7.41
N VAL A 644 26.62 -3.21 6.88
CA VAL A 644 26.99 -2.01 6.11
C VAL A 644 27.16 -2.37 4.64
N GLN A 645 26.40 -1.72 3.76
CA GLN A 645 26.38 -2.00 2.33
C GLN A 645 27.48 -1.24 1.58
N LEU A 646 28.20 -1.97 0.72
CA LEU A 646 29.00 -1.41 -0.35
C LEU A 646 28.13 -1.21 -1.60
N HIS A 647 28.20 -0.03 -2.21
CA HIS A 647 27.73 0.18 -3.57
C HIS A 647 28.85 -0.22 -4.54
N PRO A 648 28.59 -1.04 -5.57
CA PRO A 648 29.65 -1.54 -6.45
C PRO A 648 30.27 -0.46 -7.34
N THR A 649 29.55 0.63 -7.57
CA THR A 649 29.94 1.68 -8.53
C THR A 649 30.16 3.04 -7.89
N GLY A 650 31.13 3.14 -6.98
CA GLY A 650 31.75 4.43 -6.64
C GLY A 650 32.70 4.85 -7.76
N LEU A 651 32.48 6.02 -8.35
CA LEU A 651 33.27 6.52 -9.49
C LEU A 651 34.61 7.05 -8.97
N ILE A 652 35.70 6.47 -9.47
CA ILE A 652 37.05 6.98 -9.23
C ILE A 652 37.24 8.18 -10.16
N ASP A 653 37.56 9.34 -9.59
CA ASP A 653 38.07 10.47 -10.36
C ASP A 653 39.55 10.22 -10.68
N PRO A 654 39.95 10.11 -11.96
CA PRO A 654 41.36 9.95 -12.31
C PRO A 654 42.25 11.11 -11.83
N LYS A 655 41.69 12.31 -11.61
CA LYS A 655 42.40 13.50 -11.14
C LYS A 655 42.62 13.49 -9.62
N ASP A 656 41.75 12.81 -8.88
CA ASP A 656 41.89 12.60 -7.43
C ASP A 656 41.53 11.15 -7.04
N PRO A 657 42.37 10.17 -7.42
CA PRO A 657 42.05 8.76 -7.19
C PRO A 657 42.03 8.38 -5.71
N ALA A 658 42.76 9.11 -4.87
CA ALA A 658 42.89 8.86 -3.43
C ALA A 658 41.70 9.38 -2.62
N ASN A 659 40.80 10.18 -3.21
CA ASN A 659 39.65 10.74 -2.51
C ASN A 659 38.85 9.65 -1.79
N LYS A 660 38.72 9.74 -0.47
CA LYS A 660 37.96 8.75 0.31
C LYS A 660 36.44 8.91 0.17
N THR A 661 35.98 9.95 -0.52
CA THR A 661 34.57 10.17 -0.85
C THR A 661 34.39 10.11 -2.37
N LYS A 662 33.76 9.06 -2.88
CA LYS A 662 33.53 8.86 -4.32
C LYS A 662 32.19 9.43 -4.74
N TYR A 663 32.11 9.88 -5.99
CA TYR A 663 30.82 10.14 -6.62
C TYR A 663 30.07 8.82 -6.81
N LEU A 664 28.79 8.80 -6.47
CA LEU A 664 27.97 7.62 -6.71
C LEU A 664 27.69 7.50 -8.21
N GLY A 665 28.22 6.45 -8.85
CA GLY A 665 27.72 5.98 -10.13
C GLY A 665 26.39 5.28 -9.89
N PRO A 666 25.25 5.85 -10.32
CA PRO A 666 23.95 5.28 -10.03
C PRO A 666 23.83 3.84 -10.55
N GLU A 667 23.10 3.01 -9.82
CA GLU A 667 22.78 1.65 -10.30
C GLU A 667 22.08 1.64 -11.66
N ALA A 668 21.38 2.73 -11.99
CA ALA A 668 20.80 2.95 -13.32
C ALA A 668 21.83 2.93 -14.46
N LEU A 669 23.14 3.16 -14.23
CA LEU A 669 24.16 2.94 -15.27
C LEU A 669 24.16 1.49 -15.75
N ARG A 670 24.17 0.54 -14.80
CA ARG A 670 24.06 -0.91 -15.09
C ARG A 670 22.64 -1.27 -15.54
N GLY A 671 21.63 -0.69 -14.88
CA GLY A 671 20.20 -0.84 -15.19
C GLY A 671 19.81 -0.46 -16.62
N SER A 672 20.56 0.45 -17.23
CA SER A 672 20.37 0.93 -18.61
C SER A 672 21.25 0.23 -19.63
N GLY A 673 22.06 -0.77 -19.24
CA GLY A 673 22.84 -1.59 -20.16
C GLY A 673 24.35 -1.60 -19.94
N GLY A 674 24.86 -0.82 -18.98
CA GLY A 674 26.29 -0.81 -18.66
C GLY A 674 26.83 -2.20 -18.30
N VAL A 675 27.94 -2.59 -18.93
CA VAL A 675 28.64 -3.86 -18.68
C VAL A 675 29.87 -3.64 -17.82
N LEU A 676 30.19 -4.60 -16.96
CA LEU A 676 31.40 -4.56 -16.13
C LEU A 676 32.48 -5.45 -16.73
N LEU A 677 33.65 -4.86 -16.98
CA LEU A 677 34.83 -5.54 -17.51
C LEU A 677 35.98 -5.51 -16.50
N ASN A 678 36.74 -6.61 -16.42
CA ASN A 678 37.99 -6.69 -15.67
C ASN A 678 39.18 -6.14 -16.48
N GLY A 679 40.39 -6.20 -15.93
CA GLY A 679 41.62 -5.73 -16.60
C GLY A 679 41.99 -6.54 -17.86
N GLN A 680 41.39 -7.72 -18.06
CA GLN A 680 41.58 -8.59 -19.22
C GLN A 680 40.53 -8.33 -20.31
N GLY A 681 39.58 -7.40 -20.10
CA GLY A 681 38.50 -7.10 -21.04
C GLY A 681 37.34 -8.11 -21.01
N GLU A 682 37.23 -8.91 -19.96
CA GLU A 682 36.22 -9.97 -19.81
C GLU A 682 35.10 -9.57 -18.84
N ARG A 683 33.90 -10.10 -19.07
CA ARG A 683 32.79 -10.00 -18.12
C ARG A 683 32.94 -11.04 -17.01
N PHE A 684 32.63 -10.67 -15.77
CA PHE A 684 32.84 -11.53 -14.60
C PHE A 684 31.64 -11.64 -13.66
N VAL A 685 30.56 -10.89 -13.88
CA VAL A 685 29.37 -10.88 -12.98
C VAL A 685 28.09 -10.53 -13.72
N ASN A 686 26.93 -10.94 -13.18
CA ASN A 686 25.64 -10.37 -13.56
C ASN A 686 25.55 -8.94 -13.01
N GLU A 687 25.59 -7.94 -13.89
CA GLU A 687 25.61 -6.54 -13.49
C GLU A 687 24.30 -6.07 -12.83
N LEU A 688 23.23 -6.88 -12.85
CA LEU A 688 21.95 -6.62 -12.18
C LEU A 688 21.68 -7.53 -10.98
N ASP A 689 22.70 -8.22 -10.48
CA ASP A 689 22.62 -8.97 -9.23
C ASP A 689 22.60 -8.04 -7.99
N LEU A 690 22.55 -8.64 -6.80
CA LEU A 690 22.64 -7.91 -5.53
C LEU A 690 23.96 -7.13 -5.43
N ARG A 691 23.90 -5.94 -4.80
CA ARG A 691 25.07 -5.08 -4.61
C ARG A 691 26.22 -5.77 -3.87
N SER A 692 25.91 -6.64 -2.91
CA SER A 692 26.89 -7.47 -2.21
C SER A 692 27.64 -8.39 -3.16
N VAL A 693 26.92 -9.09 -4.05
CA VAL A 693 27.50 -9.98 -5.07
C VAL A 693 28.38 -9.21 -6.05
N VAL A 694 27.87 -8.10 -6.60
CA VAL A 694 28.64 -7.30 -7.57
C VAL A 694 29.89 -6.68 -6.93
N SER A 695 29.78 -6.19 -5.69
CA SER A 695 30.92 -5.60 -4.98
C SER A 695 32.00 -6.64 -4.67
N GLN A 696 31.60 -7.83 -4.20
CA GLN A 696 32.52 -8.94 -3.96
C GLN A 696 33.19 -9.41 -5.26
N ALA A 697 32.44 -9.46 -6.37
CA ALA A 697 32.99 -9.85 -7.66
C ALA A 697 34.07 -8.86 -8.16
N ILE A 698 33.90 -7.55 -7.93
CA ILE A 698 34.92 -6.53 -8.24
C ILE A 698 36.14 -6.70 -7.32
N ILE A 699 35.93 -6.93 -6.02
CA ILE A 699 37.02 -7.16 -5.06
C ILE A 699 37.84 -8.40 -5.46
N ALA A 700 37.17 -9.47 -5.89
CA ALA A 700 37.81 -10.73 -6.28
C ALA A 700 38.66 -10.63 -7.55
N GLN A 701 38.52 -9.56 -8.36
CA GLN A 701 39.42 -9.33 -9.49
C GLN A 701 40.84 -8.92 -9.05
N ASP A 702 40.98 -8.46 -7.80
CA ASP A 702 42.22 -7.95 -7.18
C ASP A 702 42.99 -6.90 -8.01
N ASN A 703 42.29 -6.21 -8.89
CA ASN A 703 42.84 -5.15 -9.73
C ASN A 703 42.78 -3.81 -8.97
N VAL A 704 43.93 -3.23 -8.62
CA VAL A 704 44.01 -1.99 -7.83
C VAL A 704 44.30 -0.79 -8.72
N TYR A 705 43.47 0.27 -8.61
CA TYR A 705 43.69 1.46 -9.41
C TYR A 705 44.92 2.24 -8.91
N PRO A 706 45.84 2.67 -9.79
CA PRO A 706 47.04 3.40 -9.38
C PRO A 706 46.71 4.66 -8.56
N LYS A 707 47.54 4.96 -7.54
CA LYS A 707 47.43 6.13 -6.66
C LYS A 707 46.09 6.28 -5.93
N SER A 708 45.24 5.26 -5.91
CA SER A 708 43.92 5.29 -5.27
C SER A 708 43.92 4.99 -3.77
N GLY A 709 45.10 4.73 -3.19
CA GLY A 709 45.20 4.27 -1.80
C GLY A 709 44.59 2.88 -1.60
N GLY A 710 44.71 1.99 -2.59
CA GLY A 710 44.30 0.58 -2.50
C GLY A 710 42.88 0.26 -3.00
N SER A 711 42.24 1.15 -3.77
CA SER A 711 40.89 0.92 -4.29
C SER A 711 40.91 -0.15 -5.39
N ARG A 712 40.25 -1.28 -5.13
CA ARG A 712 40.01 -2.32 -6.15
C ARG A 712 38.94 -1.84 -7.13
N PHE A 713 39.14 -2.05 -8.43
CA PHE A 713 38.27 -1.44 -9.44
C PHE A 713 37.97 -2.35 -10.65
N ALA A 714 36.93 -1.97 -11.38
CA ALA A 714 36.55 -2.52 -12.68
C ALA A 714 36.17 -1.38 -13.64
N TYR A 715 35.97 -1.72 -14.92
CA TYR A 715 35.53 -0.78 -15.96
C TYR A 715 34.03 -0.93 -16.18
N CYS A 716 33.27 0.15 -16.04
CA CYS A 716 31.86 0.21 -16.40
C CYS A 716 31.73 0.84 -17.80
N VAL A 717 31.31 0.04 -18.78
CA VAL A 717 31.27 0.43 -20.19
C VAL A 717 29.83 0.54 -20.68
N LEU A 718 29.49 1.70 -21.25
CA LEU A 718 28.21 1.97 -21.91
C LEU A 718 28.45 2.27 -23.39
N ASN A 719 27.59 1.80 -24.28
CA ASN A 719 27.53 2.28 -25.67
C ASN A 719 26.45 3.37 -25.81
N GLU A 720 26.24 3.86 -27.03
CA GLU A 720 25.21 4.86 -27.33
C GLU A 720 23.79 4.46 -26.91
N ASP A 721 23.41 3.19 -27.10
CA ASP A 721 22.08 2.71 -26.70
C ASP A 721 21.93 2.74 -25.17
N ALA A 722 22.94 2.27 -24.44
CA ALA A 722 22.94 2.33 -22.98
C ALA A 722 22.95 3.78 -22.47
N ALA A 723 23.70 4.68 -23.12
CA ALA A 723 23.72 6.10 -22.82
C ALA A 723 22.35 6.76 -23.06
N LYS A 724 21.65 6.39 -24.14
CA LYS A 724 20.29 6.85 -24.44
C LYS A 724 19.28 6.36 -23.40
N LEU A 725 19.36 5.09 -23.00
CA LEU A 725 18.51 4.52 -21.95
C LEU A 725 18.78 5.10 -20.56
N PHE A 726 20.03 5.47 -20.27
CA PHE A 726 20.39 6.14 -19.02
C PHE A 726 19.95 7.61 -18.99
N GLY A 727 19.96 8.25 -20.17
CA GLY A 727 19.75 9.67 -20.39
C GLY A 727 21.07 10.33 -20.78
N LYS A 728 21.19 10.79 -22.04
CA LYS A 728 22.44 11.36 -22.58
C LYS A 728 22.92 12.57 -21.77
N ASN A 729 22.01 13.43 -21.35
CA ASN A 729 22.36 14.60 -20.57
C ASN A 729 22.68 14.24 -19.11
N ALA A 730 22.02 13.21 -18.55
CA ALA A 730 22.42 12.64 -17.27
C ALA A 730 23.85 12.08 -17.33
N LEU A 731 24.19 11.36 -18.39
CA LEU A 731 25.57 10.91 -18.63
C LEU A 731 26.52 12.10 -18.82
N GLY A 732 26.13 13.11 -19.58
CA GLY A 732 26.90 14.34 -19.82
C GLY A 732 27.26 15.09 -18.54
N PHE A 733 26.45 15.02 -17.49
CA PHE A 733 26.83 15.52 -16.17
C PHE A 733 28.02 14.77 -15.58
N TYR A 734 28.02 13.43 -15.57
CA TYR A 734 29.17 12.67 -15.06
C TYR A 734 30.38 12.77 -16.00
N TRP A 735 30.13 12.81 -17.31
CA TRP A 735 31.17 12.82 -18.32
C TRP A 735 31.79 14.20 -18.52
N HIS A 736 31.05 15.18 -19.05
CA HIS A 736 31.59 16.49 -19.39
C HIS A 736 31.76 17.42 -18.19
N ARG A 737 30.79 17.41 -17.26
CA ARG A 737 30.79 18.37 -16.13
C ARG A 737 31.71 17.91 -15.00
N LEU A 738 31.69 16.62 -14.65
CA LEU A 738 32.53 16.08 -13.59
C LEU A 738 33.83 15.44 -14.09
N GLY A 739 33.93 15.05 -15.37
CA GLY A 739 35.14 14.43 -15.91
C GLY A 739 35.36 12.98 -15.45
N LEU A 740 34.29 12.27 -15.07
CA LEU A 740 34.36 10.91 -14.47
C LEU A 740 34.23 9.77 -15.50
N PHE A 741 34.03 10.11 -16.78
CA PHE A 741 33.97 9.15 -17.88
C PHE A 741 34.96 9.54 -18.97
N GLU A 742 35.44 8.53 -19.70
CA GLU A 742 36.20 8.70 -20.93
C GLU A 742 35.39 8.15 -22.11
N LYS A 743 35.31 8.92 -23.21
CA LYS A 743 34.68 8.46 -24.45
C LYS A 743 35.75 7.99 -25.42
N VAL A 744 35.55 6.79 -25.97
CA VAL A 744 36.42 6.19 -26.99
C VAL A 744 35.60 5.77 -28.21
N GLU A 745 36.14 5.97 -29.41
CA GLU A 745 35.33 5.86 -30.64
C GLU A 745 35.12 4.42 -31.13
N ASN A 746 36.05 3.51 -30.84
CA ASN A 746 36.00 2.14 -31.34
C ASN A 746 36.61 1.12 -30.35
N ILE A 747 36.51 -0.16 -30.70
CA ILE A 747 36.95 -1.26 -29.83
C ILE A 747 38.46 -1.30 -29.64
N GLN A 748 39.24 -0.85 -30.63
CA GLN A 748 40.69 -0.72 -30.53
C GLN A 748 41.06 0.29 -29.44
N ALA A 749 40.42 1.46 -29.44
CA ALA A 749 40.63 2.50 -28.44
C ALA A 749 40.16 2.05 -27.05
N LEU A 750 39.05 1.29 -26.96
CA LEU A 750 38.59 0.71 -25.70
C LEU A 750 39.59 -0.33 -25.14
N ALA A 751 40.11 -1.22 -25.98
CA ALA A 751 41.12 -2.20 -25.58
C ALA A 751 42.39 -1.51 -25.06
N LYS A 752 42.84 -0.43 -25.74
CA LYS A 752 43.96 0.39 -25.31
C LYS A 752 43.72 1.07 -23.95
N LEU A 753 42.51 1.60 -23.73
CA LEU A 753 42.14 2.24 -22.47
C LEU A 753 42.11 1.24 -21.29
N ILE A 754 41.64 0.01 -21.53
CA ILE A 754 41.64 -1.05 -20.52
C ILE A 754 43.06 -1.62 -20.31
N GLY A 755 43.88 -1.63 -21.36
CA GLY A 755 45.18 -2.29 -21.37
C GLY A 755 45.09 -3.80 -21.64
N CYS A 756 44.08 -4.25 -22.41
CA CYS A 756 43.82 -5.67 -22.69
C CYS A 756 43.95 -6.03 -24.18
N PRO A 757 44.08 -7.33 -24.53
CA PRO A 757 44.08 -7.75 -25.93
C PRO A 757 42.75 -7.46 -26.64
N GLU A 758 42.81 -6.81 -27.79
CA GLU A 758 41.61 -6.47 -28.60
C GLU A 758 40.77 -7.70 -28.94
N ALA A 759 41.42 -8.83 -29.28
CA ALA A 759 40.74 -10.08 -29.61
C ALA A 759 39.85 -10.59 -28.46
N THR A 760 40.32 -10.49 -27.21
CA THR A 760 39.55 -10.89 -26.01
C THR A 760 38.32 -10.01 -25.81
N LEU A 761 38.49 -8.71 -25.98
CA LEU A 761 37.38 -7.75 -25.86
C LEU A 761 36.34 -7.92 -26.98
N VAL A 762 36.79 -8.14 -28.22
CA VAL A 762 35.93 -8.47 -29.37
C VAL A 762 35.10 -9.71 -29.08
N ALA A 763 35.74 -10.79 -28.60
CA ALA A 763 35.05 -12.03 -28.27
C ALA A 763 34.01 -11.83 -27.15
N THR A 764 34.36 -11.06 -26.11
CA THR A 764 33.49 -10.74 -24.97
C THR A 764 32.22 -9.99 -25.42
N LEU A 765 32.38 -8.93 -26.21
CA LEU A 765 31.25 -8.10 -26.65
C LEU A 765 30.42 -8.79 -27.75
N LYS A 766 31.03 -9.55 -28.67
CA LYS A 766 30.26 -10.37 -29.64
C LYS A 766 29.38 -11.39 -28.92
N LYS A 767 29.92 -12.08 -27.91
CA LYS A 767 29.14 -13.04 -27.12
C LYS A 767 27.99 -12.36 -26.37
N TYR A 768 28.19 -11.15 -25.86
CA TYR A 768 27.11 -10.37 -25.24
C TYR A 768 26.04 -9.98 -26.27
N GLU A 769 26.43 -9.53 -27.45
CA GLU A 769 25.53 -9.20 -28.56
C GLU A 769 24.68 -10.39 -29.00
N GLU A 770 25.29 -11.57 -29.15
CA GLU A 770 24.58 -12.81 -29.47
C GLU A 770 23.54 -13.20 -28.40
N LEU A 771 23.95 -13.15 -27.12
CA LEU A 771 23.06 -13.49 -26.00
C LEU A 771 21.89 -12.52 -25.88
N SER A 772 22.14 -11.23 -26.02
CA SER A 772 21.11 -10.18 -25.91
C SER A 772 20.15 -10.18 -27.11
N SER A 773 20.63 -10.51 -28.31
CA SER A 773 19.80 -10.53 -29.52
C SER A 773 18.95 -11.80 -29.66
N LYS A 774 19.45 -12.96 -29.22
CA LYS A 774 18.74 -14.26 -29.35
C LYS A 774 17.67 -14.51 -28.30
N LYS A 775 17.42 -13.57 -27.37
CA LYS A 775 16.48 -13.71 -26.23
C LYS A 775 16.69 -15.00 -25.42
N LEU A 776 17.94 -15.45 -25.24
CA LEU A 776 18.24 -16.60 -24.39
C LEU A 776 17.85 -16.31 -22.93
N HIS A 777 17.34 -17.32 -22.22
CA HIS A 777 16.80 -17.13 -20.86
C HIS A 777 17.86 -16.72 -19.82
N ALA A 778 19.14 -17.09 -19.99
CA ALA A 778 20.25 -16.65 -19.13
C ALA A 778 21.62 -16.78 -19.82
N CYS A 779 22.56 -15.89 -19.49
CA CYS A 779 23.97 -15.97 -19.87
C CYS A 779 24.64 -17.13 -19.12
N PRO A 780 25.24 -18.12 -19.81
CA PRO A 780 25.88 -19.27 -19.14
C PRO A 780 27.06 -18.88 -18.25
N LEU A 781 27.78 -17.80 -18.59
CA LEU A 781 28.95 -17.34 -17.85
C LEU A 781 28.56 -16.64 -16.53
N THR A 782 27.61 -15.71 -16.59
CA THR A 782 27.33 -14.81 -15.46
C THR A 782 25.95 -15.00 -14.85
N GLY A 783 25.08 -15.85 -15.42
CA GLY A 783 23.69 -16.01 -15.02
C GLY A 783 22.77 -14.82 -15.37
N LYS A 784 23.27 -13.81 -16.10
CA LYS A 784 22.49 -12.61 -16.48
C LYS A 784 21.32 -12.97 -17.38
N ASN A 785 20.12 -12.54 -17.02
CA ASN A 785 18.87 -12.85 -17.74
C ASN A 785 18.07 -11.61 -18.17
N VAL A 786 18.55 -10.41 -17.86
CA VAL A 786 17.94 -9.13 -18.26
C VAL A 786 18.97 -8.31 -19.04
N PHE A 787 18.64 -7.99 -20.29
CA PHE A 787 19.48 -7.24 -21.22
C PHE A 787 18.74 -5.97 -21.67
N PRO A 788 19.01 -4.80 -21.07
CA PRO A 788 18.30 -3.55 -21.42
C PRO A 788 18.51 -3.10 -22.87
N CYS A 789 19.72 -3.30 -23.38
CA CYS A 789 20.12 -3.05 -24.77
C CYS A 789 21.26 -4.00 -25.18
N VAL A 790 21.58 -3.98 -26.47
CA VAL A 790 22.71 -4.71 -27.06
C VAL A 790 23.97 -3.86 -26.89
N VAL A 791 25.02 -4.44 -26.29
CA VAL A 791 26.36 -3.83 -26.20
C VAL A 791 27.31 -4.71 -27.01
N GLY A 792 27.52 -4.34 -28.27
CA GLY A 792 28.34 -5.09 -29.24
C GLY A 792 29.69 -4.42 -29.52
N THR A 793 30.35 -4.83 -30.61
CA THR A 793 31.69 -4.34 -30.99
C THR A 793 31.70 -2.99 -31.71
N ARG A 794 30.54 -2.35 -31.87
CA ARG A 794 30.41 -1.03 -32.47
C ARG A 794 30.37 0.03 -31.38
N GLY A 795 31.33 0.95 -31.44
CA GLY A 795 31.37 2.16 -30.59
C GLY A 795 30.43 3.27 -31.10
N PRO A 796 30.49 4.46 -30.50
CA PRO A 796 31.42 4.84 -29.44
C PRO A 796 31.05 4.25 -28.06
N TYR A 797 32.03 4.23 -27.16
CA TYR A 797 31.90 3.74 -25.79
C TYR A 797 32.19 4.84 -24.77
N TYR A 798 31.48 4.81 -23.65
CA TYR A 798 31.66 5.65 -22.47
C TYR A 798 32.11 4.77 -21.31
N VAL A 799 33.28 5.07 -20.75
CA VAL A 799 33.96 4.22 -19.77
C VAL A 799 34.15 4.96 -18.46
N ALA A 800 33.71 4.35 -17.37
CA ALA A 800 33.98 4.84 -16.01
C ALA A 800 34.75 3.80 -15.19
N LEU A 801 35.62 4.30 -14.32
CA LEU A 801 36.35 3.51 -13.33
C LEU A 801 35.49 3.36 -12.08
N VAL A 802 35.13 2.13 -11.72
CA VAL A 802 34.21 1.85 -10.61
C VAL A 802 34.87 1.05 -9.50
N THR A 803 34.67 1.47 -8.26
CA THR A 803 35.15 0.78 -7.05
C THR A 803 34.02 0.59 -6.03
N PRO A 804 33.97 -0.55 -5.33
CA PRO A 804 33.08 -0.74 -4.19
C PRO A 804 33.31 0.34 -3.13
N SER A 805 32.23 1.01 -2.70
CA SER A 805 32.29 2.11 -1.74
C SER A 805 31.19 1.99 -0.69
N ILE A 806 31.48 2.27 0.58
CA ILE A 806 30.50 2.30 1.67
C ILE A 806 29.37 3.26 1.29
N HIS A 807 28.14 2.79 1.41
CA HIS A 807 27.00 3.51 0.85
C HIS A 807 25.84 3.67 1.80
N TYR A 808 25.50 2.63 2.57
CA TYR A 808 24.31 2.66 3.42
C TYR A 808 24.50 1.73 4.62
N THR A 809 24.03 2.14 5.80
CA THR A 809 24.06 1.30 7.01
C THR A 809 22.66 0.76 7.29
N MET A 810 22.45 -0.55 7.09
CA MET A 810 21.14 -1.19 7.29
C MET A 810 20.78 -1.34 8.77
N GLY A 811 21.79 -1.42 9.63
CA GLY A 811 21.62 -1.39 11.07
C GLY A 811 21.36 -0.02 11.63
N GLY A 812 20.74 0.00 12.80
CA GLY A 812 20.40 1.22 13.52
C GLY A 812 19.48 0.95 14.70
N CYS A 813 18.75 1.98 15.12
CA CYS A 813 17.75 1.89 16.19
C CYS A 813 16.63 0.93 15.79
N LEU A 814 16.32 -0.04 16.65
CA LEU A 814 15.14 -0.88 16.49
C LEU A 814 13.88 0.00 16.58
N ILE A 815 13.00 -0.10 15.59
CA ILE A 815 11.70 0.57 15.60
C ILE A 815 10.55 -0.42 15.45
N SER A 816 9.39 -0.01 15.94
CA SER A 816 8.13 -0.68 15.65
C SER A 816 7.57 -0.23 14.27
N PRO A 817 6.56 -0.93 13.70
CA PRO A 817 5.87 -0.47 12.49
C PRO A 817 5.14 0.89 12.62
N SER A 818 5.07 1.46 13.83
CA SER A 818 4.58 2.83 14.06
C SER A 818 5.72 3.82 14.35
N ALA A 819 6.94 3.46 13.94
CA ALA A 819 8.15 4.26 14.07
C ALA A 819 8.57 4.57 15.53
N GLU A 820 8.03 3.89 16.54
CA GLU A 820 8.45 4.07 17.93
C GLU A 820 9.82 3.42 18.12
N VAL A 821 10.79 4.15 18.68
CA VAL A 821 12.12 3.60 18.98
C VAL A 821 12.02 2.67 20.18
N GLN A 822 12.61 1.48 20.10
CA GLN A 822 12.40 0.41 21.08
C GLN A 822 13.67 0.05 21.86
N ALA A 823 13.48 -0.24 23.14
CA ALA A 823 14.42 -0.96 23.98
C ALA A 823 13.97 -2.42 24.14
N LEU A 824 14.88 -3.28 24.60
CA LEU A 824 14.55 -4.65 25.01
C LEU A 824 14.44 -4.70 26.53
N ASP A 825 13.29 -5.14 27.02
CA ASP A 825 13.11 -5.52 28.41
C ASP A 825 13.47 -7.00 28.58
N THR A 826 14.58 -7.26 29.28
CA THR A 826 15.14 -8.60 29.54
C THR A 826 14.77 -9.13 30.92
N THR A 827 13.86 -8.48 31.66
CA THR A 827 13.50 -8.88 33.03
C THR A 827 12.58 -10.12 33.11
N GLY A 828 12.10 -10.62 31.97
CA GLY A 828 11.25 -11.83 31.87
C GLY A 828 11.87 -12.95 31.04
N VAL A 829 11.11 -14.04 30.83
CA VAL A 829 11.54 -15.26 30.10
C VAL A 829 12.07 -14.99 28.70
N ALA A 830 11.52 -13.98 28.02
CA ALA A 830 11.92 -13.58 26.69
C ALA A 830 12.06 -12.05 26.62
N PRO A 831 13.03 -11.52 25.86
CA PRO A 831 13.15 -10.09 25.63
C PRO A 831 11.87 -9.52 25.01
N VAL A 832 11.21 -8.57 25.70
CA VAL A 832 10.02 -7.89 25.19
C VAL A 832 10.41 -6.53 24.66
N ARG A 833 10.02 -6.23 23.41
CA ARG A 833 10.23 -4.90 22.82
C ARG A 833 9.34 -3.89 23.51
N ARG A 834 9.90 -2.77 23.94
CA ARG A 834 9.14 -1.66 24.56
C ARG A 834 9.53 -0.33 23.94
N PRO A 835 8.56 0.56 23.69
CA PRO A 835 8.88 1.89 23.19
C PRO A 835 9.58 2.72 24.27
N ILE A 836 10.62 3.46 23.88
CA ILE A 836 11.05 4.65 24.61
C ILE A 836 9.97 5.71 24.38
N ARG A 837 9.38 6.23 25.47
CA ARG A 837 8.21 7.11 25.34
C ARG A 837 8.62 8.44 24.69
N ALA A 838 7.76 8.92 23.80
CA ALA A 838 7.93 10.17 23.06
C ALA A 838 9.17 10.23 22.14
N LEU A 839 9.74 9.06 21.78
CA LEU A 839 10.86 8.96 20.84
C LEU A 839 10.49 8.11 19.63
N PHE A 840 10.63 8.70 18.45
CA PHE A 840 10.37 8.05 17.17
C PHE A 840 11.61 8.06 16.29
N GLY A 841 11.67 7.18 15.29
CA GLY A 841 12.79 7.05 14.38
C GLY A 841 12.34 6.77 12.95
N ALA A 842 12.97 7.43 11.97
CA ALA A 842 12.67 7.24 10.56
C ALA A 842 13.91 7.40 9.67
N GLY A 843 13.99 6.59 8.60
CA GLY A 843 15.12 6.59 7.67
C GLY A 843 16.31 5.74 8.17
N GLU A 844 17.49 6.00 7.61
CA GLU A 844 18.72 5.20 7.82
C GLU A 844 19.26 5.19 9.27
N VAL A 845 18.72 6.02 10.17
CA VAL A 845 19.00 5.92 11.61
C VAL A 845 18.39 4.64 12.23
N THR A 846 17.45 4.01 11.54
CA THR A 846 16.68 2.85 11.99
C THR A 846 17.16 1.56 11.35
N GLY A 847 16.97 0.44 12.05
CA GLY A 847 17.26 -0.90 11.56
C GLY A 847 16.01 -1.78 11.40
N GLY A 848 16.17 -2.91 10.71
CA GLY A 848 15.15 -3.96 10.62
C GLY A 848 14.31 -3.96 9.34
N VAL A 849 14.37 -2.90 8.53
CA VAL A 849 13.65 -2.84 7.23
C VAL A 849 14.37 -3.66 6.16
N HIS A 850 15.71 -3.57 6.11
CA HIS A 850 16.51 -4.05 4.97
C HIS A 850 17.36 -5.28 5.25
N GLY A 851 17.47 -5.72 6.51
CA GLY A 851 18.32 -6.83 6.91
C GLY A 851 19.76 -6.70 6.41
N GLY A 852 20.31 -7.77 5.85
CA GLY A 852 21.71 -7.85 5.43
C GLY A 852 22.08 -7.05 4.18
N ASN A 853 21.12 -6.66 3.34
CA ASN A 853 21.39 -5.87 2.13
C ASN A 853 20.13 -5.14 1.63
N ARG A 854 20.24 -3.82 1.45
CA ARG A 854 19.16 -2.96 0.94
C ARG A 854 19.04 -3.00 -0.59
N LEU A 855 17.80 -3.07 -1.10
CA LEU A 855 17.50 -2.86 -2.53
C LEU A 855 17.62 -1.38 -2.94
N GLY A 856 18.14 -1.14 -4.14
CA GLY A 856 18.14 0.20 -4.75
C GLY A 856 16.72 0.77 -4.83
N GLY A 857 16.52 2.03 -4.43
CA GLY A 857 15.23 2.70 -4.40
C GLY A 857 14.44 2.57 -3.08
N ASN A 858 14.69 1.55 -2.25
CA ASN A 858 13.98 1.38 -0.97
C ASN A 858 14.37 2.44 0.09
N SER A 859 15.55 3.07 -0.01
CA SER A 859 15.99 4.09 0.97
C SER A 859 15.24 5.42 0.88
N LEU A 860 14.82 5.84 -0.30
CA LEU A 860 13.94 7.01 -0.40
C LEU A 860 12.53 6.65 0.06
N LEU A 861 12.09 5.44 -0.26
CA LEU A 861 10.76 4.96 0.11
C LEU A 861 10.59 4.88 1.64
N GLU A 862 11.54 4.28 2.36
CA GLU A 862 11.46 4.18 3.82
C GLU A 862 11.40 5.56 4.49
N CYS A 863 12.10 6.55 3.93
CA CYS A 863 12.17 7.90 4.48
C CYS A 863 10.78 8.54 4.44
N VAL A 864 10.06 8.39 3.33
CA VAL A 864 8.70 8.92 3.20
C VAL A 864 7.72 8.11 4.05
N VAL A 865 7.75 6.77 3.96
CA VAL A 865 6.79 5.90 4.67
C VAL A 865 6.94 6.06 6.18
N PHE A 866 8.13 5.80 6.73
CA PHE A 866 8.33 5.87 8.17
C PHE A 866 8.45 7.30 8.69
N GLY A 867 8.87 8.26 7.86
CA GLY A 867 8.83 9.68 8.20
C GLY A 867 7.39 10.15 8.45
N LYS A 868 6.47 9.86 7.52
CA LYS A 868 5.04 10.18 7.72
C LYS A 868 4.46 9.45 8.93
N ILE A 869 4.73 8.16 9.08
CA ILE A 869 4.27 7.40 10.27
C ILE A 869 4.78 8.05 11.56
N ALA A 870 6.07 8.39 11.65
CA ALA A 870 6.63 9.04 12.83
C ALA A 870 5.99 10.41 13.10
N GLY A 871 5.74 11.21 12.06
CA GLY A 871 5.08 12.51 12.17
C GLY A 871 3.65 12.42 12.73
N ASP A 872 2.83 11.51 12.20
CA ASP A 872 1.45 11.27 12.70
C ASP A 872 1.46 10.85 14.18
N ARG A 873 2.34 9.91 14.55
CA ARG A 873 2.42 9.41 15.93
C ARG A 873 2.98 10.45 16.90
N ALA A 874 3.96 11.24 16.49
CA ALA A 874 4.51 12.32 17.31
C ALA A 874 3.48 13.43 17.53
N ALA A 875 2.70 13.81 16.51
CA ALA A 875 1.68 14.84 16.63
C ALA A 875 0.51 14.41 17.56
N THR A 876 0.23 13.11 17.63
CA THR A 876 -0.85 12.55 18.46
C THR A 876 -0.38 12.15 19.87
N ILE A 877 0.82 12.58 20.30
CA ILE A 877 1.40 12.20 21.60
C ILE A 877 0.59 12.71 22.81
N LEU A 878 -0.02 13.91 22.68
CA LEU A 878 -0.86 14.54 23.71
C LEU A 878 -2.34 14.33 23.39
N GLN A 879 -3.11 13.87 24.37
CA GLN A 879 -4.54 13.58 24.21
C GLN A 879 -5.34 14.18 25.36
N LYS A 880 -6.56 14.65 25.07
CA LYS A 880 -7.52 15.13 26.08
C LYS A 880 -7.88 14.05 27.09
N GLN A 881 -7.94 12.79 26.64
CA GLN A 881 -8.25 11.63 27.48
C GLN A 881 -7.05 10.68 27.55
N LYS A 882 -6.80 10.13 28.73
CA LYS A 882 -5.69 9.17 28.98
C LYS A 882 -5.97 7.78 28.40
N THR A 883 -7.23 7.41 28.30
CA THR A 883 -7.71 6.12 27.79
C THR A 883 -8.38 6.29 26.45
N ALA A 884 -8.16 5.36 25.54
CA ALA A 884 -8.71 5.42 24.19
C ALA A 884 -10.17 4.92 24.12
N LEU A 885 -10.46 3.75 24.67
CA LEU A 885 -11.74 3.05 24.46
C LEU A 885 -12.72 3.30 25.61
N SER A 886 -14.02 3.29 25.31
CA SER A 886 -15.11 3.30 26.28
C SER A 886 -16.18 2.27 25.92
N MET A 887 -17.11 2.00 26.83
CA MET A 887 -18.22 1.06 26.57
C MET A 887 -19.30 1.63 25.64
N THR A 888 -19.36 2.96 25.55
CA THR A 888 -20.44 3.70 24.89
C THR A 888 -20.05 4.23 23.52
N GLU A 889 -18.77 4.48 23.27
CA GLU A 889 -18.30 5.14 22.05
C GLU A 889 -17.39 4.24 21.20
N TRP A 890 -17.61 4.29 19.90
CA TRP A 890 -16.74 3.73 18.89
C TRP A 890 -15.60 4.69 18.56
N LYS A 891 -14.36 4.18 18.57
CA LYS A 891 -13.16 4.95 18.29
C LYS A 891 -12.42 4.37 17.10
N THR A 892 -12.05 5.25 16.17
CA THR A 892 -11.23 4.87 15.02
C THR A 892 -9.81 4.53 15.47
N VAL A 893 -9.34 3.33 15.14
CA VAL A 893 -7.97 2.86 15.35
C VAL A 893 -7.38 2.41 14.03
N VAL A 894 -6.07 2.53 13.86
CA VAL A 894 -5.39 2.21 12.58
C VAL A 894 -4.55 0.97 12.74
N LEU A 895 -4.77 -0.04 11.90
CA LEU A 895 -3.97 -1.25 11.83
C LEU A 895 -2.52 -0.86 11.50
N ARG A 896 -1.61 -1.14 12.43
CA ARG A 896 -0.18 -0.85 12.29
C ARG A 896 0.61 -2.05 11.80
N GLU A 897 0.11 -3.26 12.07
CA GLU A 897 0.87 -4.47 11.86
C GLU A 897 -0.03 -5.70 11.74
N VAL A 898 0.35 -6.58 10.82
CA VAL A 898 -0.23 -7.91 10.66
C VAL A 898 0.91 -8.93 10.77
N ARG A 899 0.73 -9.97 11.57
CA ARG A 899 1.62 -11.13 11.61
C ARG A 899 0.85 -12.43 11.45
N GLU A 900 1.38 -13.35 10.64
CA GLU A 900 0.76 -14.63 10.32
C GLU A 900 1.86 -15.70 10.09
N GLY A 901 1.52 -16.97 10.32
CA GLY A 901 2.42 -18.12 10.17
C GLY A 901 3.46 -18.30 11.29
N GLY A 902 4.27 -19.36 11.20
CA GLY A 902 5.29 -19.68 12.20
C GLY A 902 4.71 -19.87 13.61
N VAL A 903 5.18 -19.08 14.58
CA VAL A 903 4.74 -19.12 15.99
C VAL A 903 3.27 -18.77 16.21
N TYR A 904 2.59 -18.19 15.21
CA TYR A 904 1.19 -17.80 15.31
C TYR A 904 0.23 -18.94 14.96
N GLY A 905 0.70 -20.07 14.42
CA GLY A 905 -0.16 -21.19 14.01
C GLY A 905 -0.87 -20.97 12.67
N THR A 906 -1.33 -22.05 12.04
CA THR A 906 -2.04 -22.02 10.76
C THR A 906 -3.45 -21.44 10.94
N GLY A 907 -3.85 -20.54 10.03
CA GLY A 907 -5.18 -19.90 10.06
C GLY A 907 -5.34 -18.76 11.08
N SER A 908 -4.31 -18.47 11.87
CA SER A 908 -4.29 -17.41 12.88
C SER A 908 -3.53 -16.18 12.38
N ARG A 909 -4.05 -14.99 12.68
CA ARG A 909 -3.44 -13.68 12.40
C ARG A 909 -3.41 -12.84 13.67
N VAL A 910 -2.25 -12.25 13.96
CA VAL A 910 -2.12 -11.23 14.99
C VAL A 910 -2.23 -9.88 14.32
N LEU A 911 -3.26 -9.13 14.73
CA LEU A 911 -3.51 -7.77 14.26
C LEU A 911 -3.18 -6.81 15.40
N ARG A 912 -2.31 -5.84 15.14
CA ARG A 912 -2.02 -4.76 16.10
C ARG A 912 -2.47 -3.43 15.51
N PHE A 913 -3.14 -2.63 16.34
CA PHE A 913 -3.70 -1.34 15.97
C PHE A 913 -3.05 -0.24 16.80
N ASN A 914 -2.80 0.91 16.17
CA ASN A 914 -2.49 2.16 16.85
C ASN A 914 -3.76 2.67 17.52
N LEU A 915 -3.67 2.94 18.83
CA LEU A 915 -4.64 3.79 19.50
C LEU A 915 -4.50 5.23 18.96
N PRO A 916 -5.57 6.06 19.04
CA PRO A 916 -5.55 7.43 18.51
C PRO A 916 -4.31 8.21 18.97
N GLY A 917 -4.03 8.21 20.27
CA GLY A 917 -2.81 8.78 20.83
C GLY A 917 -1.67 7.78 21.02
N ALA A 918 -0.44 8.24 20.81
CA ALA A 918 0.77 7.42 20.95
C ALA A 918 1.14 7.03 22.39
N LEU A 919 0.63 7.76 23.41
CA LEU A 919 0.82 7.40 24.83
C LEU A 919 -0.48 6.98 25.54
N GLN A 920 -1.60 6.90 24.82
CA GLN A 920 -2.87 6.43 25.41
C GLN A 920 -2.78 4.97 25.80
N THR A 921 -3.52 4.60 26.84
CA THR A 921 -3.78 3.20 27.18
C THR A 921 -5.17 2.79 26.67
N THR A 922 -5.47 1.50 26.64
CA THR A 922 -6.75 1.02 26.10
C THR A 922 -7.96 1.51 26.90
N GLY A 923 -7.83 1.62 28.23
CA GLY A 923 -8.97 1.84 29.14
C GLY A 923 -9.66 0.55 29.59
N LEU A 924 -9.18 -0.61 29.15
CA LEU A 924 -9.71 -1.92 29.55
C LEU A 924 -9.17 -2.36 30.91
N ALA A 925 -9.87 -3.31 31.54
CA ALA A 925 -9.34 -4.15 32.61
C ALA A 925 -8.76 -5.46 32.04
N LEU A 926 -7.97 -6.18 32.84
CA LEU A 926 -7.41 -7.47 32.43
C LEU A 926 -8.55 -8.50 32.28
N GLY A 927 -8.64 -9.15 31.12
CA GLY A 927 -9.70 -10.11 30.80
C GLY A 927 -10.89 -9.54 30.02
N GLN A 928 -11.02 -8.21 29.89
CA GLN A 928 -12.09 -7.61 29.09
C GLN A 928 -11.82 -7.75 27.59
N PHE A 929 -12.90 -7.82 26.81
CA PHE A 929 -12.82 -7.91 25.35
C PHE A 929 -13.25 -6.60 24.66
N ILE A 930 -13.04 -6.52 23.35
CA ILE A 930 -13.43 -5.39 22.52
C ILE A 930 -14.48 -5.80 21.49
N GLY A 931 -15.27 -4.83 21.06
CA GLY A 931 -15.98 -4.89 19.79
C GLY A 931 -15.12 -4.20 18.71
N ILE A 932 -14.99 -4.83 17.55
CA ILE A 932 -14.43 -4.23 16.33
C ILE A 932 -15.52 -4.20 15.28
N ARG A 933 -15.70 -3.06 14.62
CA ARG A 933 -16.60 -2.96 13.47
C ARG A 933 -15.98 -2.20 12.31
N GLY A 934 -16.49 -2.50 11.14
CA GLY A 934 -16.20 -1.78 9.92
C GLY A 934 -17.18 -2.19 8.85
N ASP A 935 -17.22 -1.40 7.79
CA ASP A 935 -18.09 -1.67 6.67
C ASP A 935 -17.39 -2.63 5.69
N TRP A 936 -18.15 -3.58 5.17
CA TRP A 936 -17.72 -4.57 4.19
C TRP A 936 -18.88 -4.90 3.25
N ASP A 937 -18.75 -4.51 1.99
CA ASP A 937 -19.83 -4.69 0.99
C ASP A 937 -21.14 -4.03 1.42
N GLY A 938 -21.06 -2.81 1.98
CA GLY A 938 -22.24 -2.07 2.45
C GLY A 938 -22.90 -2.66 3.68
N GLN A 939 -22.25 -3.64 4.33
CA GLN A 939 -22.71 -4.20 5.58
C GLN A 939 -21.75 -3.80 6.68
N GLN A 940 -22.31 -3.27 7.77
CA GLN A 940 -21.55 -3.08 8.98
C GLN A 940 -21.30 -4.46 9.62
N LEU A 941 -20.06 -4.91 9.56
CA LEU A 941 -19.62 -6.13 10.23
C LEU A 941 -19.17 -5.80 11.64
N LEU A 942 -19.58 -6.65 12.59
CA LEU A 942 -19.21 -6.54 14.00
C LEU A 942 -18.61 -7.87 14.46
N GLY A 943 -17.39 -7.80 14.99
CA GLY A 943 -16.73 -8.93 15.64
C GLY A 943 -16.35 -8.58 17.08
N TYR A 944 -16.19 -9.62 17.90
CA TYR A 944 -15.73 -9.48 19.29
C TYR A 944 -14.42 -10.24 19.47
N TYR A 945 -13.43 -9.58 20.05
CA TYR A 945 -12.09 -10.15 20.18
C TYR A 945 -11.50 -9.81 21.55
N SER A 946 -10.81 -10.79 22.14
CA SER A 946 -10.00 -10.56 23.33
C SER A 946 -8.63 -9.99 22.93
N PRO A 947 -8.17 -8.91 23.58
CA PRO A 947 -6.83 -8.40 23.38
C PRO A 947 -5.77 -9.37 23.90
N ILE A 948 -4.62 -9.41 23.22
CA ILE A 948 -3.41 -10.10 23.67
C ILE A 948 -2.38 -9.15 24.31
N THR A 949 -2.55 -7.84 24.11
CA THR A 949 -1.75 -6.78 24.77
C THR A 949 -2.27 -6.50 26.17
N LEU A 950 -1.42 -6.05 27.08
CA LEU A 950 -1.88 -5.64 28.41
C LEU A 950 -2.65 -4.32 28.34
N PRO A 951 -3.61 -4.08 29.26
CA PRO A 951 -4.39 -2.85 29.22
C PRO A 951 -3.59 -1.55 29.34
N ASP A 952 -2.42 -1.62 29.95
CA ASP A 952 -1.49 -0.52 30.22
C ASP A 952 -0.35 -0.41 29.19
N ASP A 953 -0.36 -1.25 28.15
CA ASP A 953 0.47 -1.02 26.97
C ASP A 953 0.02 0.29 26.30
N VAL A 954 1.00 1.11 25.94
CA VAL A 954 0.75 2.47 25.44
C VAL A 954 0.73 2.49 23.91
N GLY A 955 -0.22 3.24 23.35
CA GLY A 955 -0.32 3.52 21.92
C GLY A 955 -0.74 2.33 21.05
N VAL A 956 -0.95 1.15 21.63
CA VAL A 956 -1.22 -0.09 20.89
C VAL A 956 -2.27 -0.97 21.55
N ILE A 957 -3.06 -1.64 20.72
CA ILE A 957 -3.89 -2.78 21.11
C ILE A 957 -3.69 -3.91 20.09
N GLY A 958 -3.48 -5.13 20.56
CA GLY A 958 -3.31 -6.31 19.73
C GLY A 958 -4.41 -7.33 19.94
N ILE A 959 -4.86 -7.98 18.89
CA ILE A 959 -5.82 -9.09 18.92
C ILE A 959 -5.27 -10.30 18.17
N LEU A 960 -5.77 -11.48 18.52
CA LEU A 960 -5.61 -12.71 17.76
C LEU A 960 -6.94 -13.02 17.06
N ALA A 961 -6.91 -13.10 15.73
CA ALA A 961 -8.06 -13.49 14.92
C ALA A 961 -7.77 -14.81 14.20
N ARG A 962 -8.78 -15.68 14.10
CA ARG A 962 -8.75 -16.86 13.22
C ARG A 962 -9.67 -16.69 12.04
N ALA A 963 -9.24 -17.19 10.89
CA ALA A 963 -10.00 -17.15 9.66
C ALA A 963 -10.94 -18.37 9.58
N ASP A 964 -12.13 -18.26 10.16
CA ASP A 964 -13.19 -19.28 10.05
C ASP A 964 -14.27 -18.81 9.05
N LYS A 965 -14.91 -19.71 8.27
CA LYS A 965 -15.75 -19.35 7.11
C LYS A 965 -16.80 -18.25 7.37
N GLY A 966 -16.89 -17.24 6.50
CA GLY A 966 -17.94 -16.19 6.52
C GLY A 966 -17.43 -14.78 6.24
N ARG A 967 -18.35 -13.80 6.10
CA ARG A 967 -18.03 -12.40 5.71
C ARG A 967 -17.09 -11.69 6.69
N LEU A 968 -17.28 -11.89 8.00
CA LEU A 968 -16.43 -11.29 9.04
C LEU A 968 -14.97 -11.75 8.92
N ALA A 969 -14.75 -13.03 8.67
CA ALA A 969 -13.41 -13.56 8.51
C ALA A 969 -12.76 -13.14 7.20
N GLU A 970 -13.52 -13.05 6.10
CA GLU A 970 -13.03 -12.49 4.84
C GLU A 970 -12.57 -11.04 5.02
N TRP A 971 -13.37 -10.22 5.72
CA TRP A 971 -13.01 -8.83 6.03
C TRP A 971 -11.74 -8.74 6.87
N ILE A 972 -11.69 -9.45 8.01
CA ILE A 972 -10.52 -9.47 8.91
C ILE A 972 -9.26 -9.98 8.21
N SER A 973 -9.40 -10.94 7.29
CA SER A 973 -8.29 -11.47 6.48
C SER A 973 -7.81 -10.47 5.42
N ALA A 974 -8.68 -9.59 4.96
CA ALA A 974 -8.35 -8.57 3.97
C ALA A 974 -7.56 -7.39 4.56
N LEU A 975 -7.72 -7.10 5.86
CA LEU A 975 -7.07 -5.97 6.54
C LEU A 975 -5.54 -5.97 6.36
N GLN A 976 -4.99 -4.79 6.06
CA GLN A 976 -3.58 -4.48 5.83
C GLN A 976 -3.12 -3.27 6.68
N PRO A 977 -1.80 -3.13 6.93
CA PRO A 977 -1.28 -1.95 7.63
C PRO A 977 -1.67 -0.63 6.94
N GLY A 978 -2.27 0.29 7.68
CA GLY A 978 -2.86 1.54 7.19
C GLY A 978 -4.39 1.57 7.23
N ASP A 979 -5.04 0.41 7.39
CA ASP A 979 -6.48 0.32 7.47
C ASP A 979 -7.01 0.80 8.84
N ALA A 980 -7.95 1.72 8.86
CA ALA A 980 -8.74 2.18 9.99
C ALA A 980 -10.03 1.36 10.22
N VAL A 981 -10.22 0.90 11.45
CA VAL A 981 -11.44 0.23 11.93
C VAL A 981 -11.99 0.97 13.15
N GLU A 982 -13.25 0.75 13.51
CA GLU A 982 -13.79 1.27 14.76
C GLU A 982 -13.73 0.21 15.87
N MET A 983 -13.29 0.61 17.06
CA MET A 983 -13.20 -0.23 18.24
C MET A 983 -13.90 0.40 19.45
N LYS A 984 -14.46 -0.44 20.32
CA LYS A 984 -14.96 -0.02 21.63
C LYS A 984 -14.67 -1.06 22.70
N ALA A 985 -14.64 -0.63 23.96
CA ALA A 985 -14.57 -1.56 25.09
C ALA A 985 -15.88 -2.34 25.20
N CYS A 986 -15.79 -3.59 25.63
CA CYS A 986 -16.93 -4.44 25.96
C CYS A 986 -16.72 -5.08 27.33
N GLY A 987 -17.77 -5.70 27.87
CA GLY A 987 -17.75 -6.36 29.18
C GLY A 987 -16.83 -7.59 29.24
N GLY A 988 -17.18 -8.52 30.11
CA GLY A 988 -16.44 -9.79 30.29
C GLY A 988 -15.69 -9.86 31.62
N LEU A 989 -14.72 -10.77 31.68
CA LEU A 989 -13.91 -11.03 32.87
C LEU A 989 -13.11 -9.78 33.29
N VAL A 990 -13.24 -9.36 34.56
CA VAL A 990 -12.52 -8.22 35.10
C VAL A 990 -11.60 -8.68 36.23
N ILE A 991 -10.32 -8.87 35.91
CA ILE A 991 -9.29 -9.14 36.91
C ILE A 991 -8.62 -7.81 37.29
N GLU A 992 -8.76 -7.43 38.55
CA GLU A 992 -8.14 -6.23 39.09
C GLU A 992 -6.66 -6.49 39.40
N ARG A 993 -5.80 -5.68 38.79
CA ARG A 993 -4.35 -5.67 39.08
C ARG A 993 -4.05 -4.63 40.16
N ARG A 994 -4.05 -5.07 41.42
CA ARG A 994 -3.76 -4.18 42.56
C ARG A 994 -2.27 -4.16 42.86
N PHE A 995 -1.53 -3.30 42.14
CA PHE A 995 -0.07 -3.22 42.23
C PHE A 995 0.45 -2.97 43.66
N ALA A 996 -0.20 -2.10 44.44
CA ALA A 996 0.19 -1.84 45.83
C ALA A 996 0.04 -3.08 46.73
N ALA A 997 -1.02 -3.86 46.52
CA ALA A 997 -1.24 -5.12 47.22
C ALA A 997 -0.41 -6.28 46.64
N ARG A 998 0.24 -6.08 45.49
CA ARG A 998 1.01 -7.08 44.73
C ARG A 998 0.23 -8.32 44.31
N HIS A 999 -1.11 -8.30 44.36
CA HIS A 999 -1.95 -9.44 44.02
C HIS A 999 -2.96 -9.12 42.92
N LEU A 1000 -3.40 -10.16 42.23
CA LEU A 1000 -4.58 -10.12 41.38
C LEU A 1000 -5.83 -10.29 42.25
N PHE A 1001 -6.89 -9.57 41.90
CA PHE A 1001 -8.19 -9.69 42.56
C PHE A 1001 -9.30 -9.97 41.56
N PHE A 1002 -10.24 -10.83 41.95
CA PHE A 1002 -11.46 -11.07 41.19
C PHE A 1002 -12.65 -11.10 42.15
N ARG A 1003 -13.65 -10.23 41.93
CA ARG A 1003 -14.83 -10.09 42.81
C ARG A 1003 -14.49 -9.93 44.30
N GLY A 1004 -13.41 -9.19 44.59
CA GLY A 1004 -12.92 -8.98 45.95
C GLY A 1004 -12.07 -10.13 46.53
N HIS A 1005 -12.03 -11.30 45.87
CA HIS A 1005 -11.16 -12.40 46.26
C HIS A 1005 -9.72 -12.14 45.81
N LYS A 1006 -8.79 -12.41 46.72
CA LYS A 1006 -7.35 -12.40 46.46
C LYS A 1006 -6.97 -13.68 45.72
N ILE A 1007 -6.44 -13.55 44.51
CA ILE A 1007 -6.11 -14.68 43.65
C ILE A 1007 -4.64 -15.03 43.80
N ARG A 1008 -4.37 -16.29 44.13
CA ARG A 1008 -3.02 -16.87 44.21
C ARG A 1008 -2.82 -17.98 43.19
N ARG A 1009 -3.90 -18.65 42.76
CA ARG A 1009 -3.83 -19.74 41.79
C ARG A 1009 -4.71 -19.43 40.59
N LEU A 1010 -4.22 -19.76 39.40
CA LEU A 1010 -4.93 -19.57 38.14
C LEU A 1010 -5.10 -20.92 37.45
N ALA A 1011 -6.32 -21.23 37.04
CA ALA A 1011 -6.63 -22.30 36.12
C ALA A 1011 -7.25 -21.69 34.87
N LEU A 1012 -6.57 -21.85 33.74
CA LEU A 1012 -6.93 -21.23 32.47
C LEU A 1012 -7.32 -22.35 31.51
N ILE A 1013 -8.44 -22.19 30.80
CA ILE A 1013 -8.94 -23.20 29.87
C ILE A 1013 -9.29 -22.50 28.56
N GLY A 1014 -8.51 -22.77 27.51
CA GLY A 1014 -8.62 -22.14 26.20
C GLY A 1014 -8.92 -23.15 25.11
N GLY A 1015 -9.93 -22.89 24.28
CA GLY A 1015 -10.22 -23.66 23.06
C GLY A 1015 -10.02 -22.81 21.80
N GLY A 1016 -9.17 -23.22 20.86
CA GLY A 1016 -8.93 -22.49 19.61
C GLY A 1016 -8.42 -21.05 19.83
N THR A 1017 -9.18 -20.04 19.39
CA THR A 1017 -8.87 -18.61 19.65
C THR A 1017 -9.00 -18.19 21.10
N GLY A 1018 -9.62 -19.03 21.95
CA GLY A 1018 -9.76 -18.79 23.39
C GLY A 1018 -8.43 -18.69 24.13
N VAL A 1019 -7.30 -18.98 23.47
CA VAL A 1019 -5.94 -18.69 23.95
C VAL A 1019 -5.66 -17.20 24.13
N ALA A 1020 -6.32 -16.31 23.38
CA ALA A 1020 -6.04 -14.87 23.39
C ALA A 1020 -6.17 -14.20 24.77
N PRO A 1021 -7.32 -14.31 25.48
CA PRO A 1021 -7.43 -13.77 26.83
C PRO A 1021 -6.53 -14.52 27.82
N MET A 1022 -6.27 -15.81 27.61
CA MET A 1022 -5.40 -16.59 28.49
C MET A 1022 -3.96 -16.10 28.43
N LEU A 1023 -3.43 -15.81 27.23
CA LEU A 1023 -2.11 -15.21 27.05
C LEU A 1023 -1.99 -13.87 27.76
N GLN A 1024 -3.03 -13.03 27.69
CA GLN A 1024 -3.06 -11.74 28.38
C GLN A 1024 -2.97 -11.92 29.91
N ILE A 1025 -3.74 -12.87 30.47
CA ILE A 1025 -3.77 -13.18 31.91
C ILE A 1025 -2.44 -13.79 32.37
N ILE A 1026 -1.92 -14.78 31.64
CA ILE A 1026 -0.61 -15.42 31.89
C ILE A 1026 0.47 -14.36 31.92
N HIS A 1027 0.52 -13.50 30.89
CA HIS A 1027 1.54 -12.46 30.79
C HIS A 1027 1.44 -11.45 31.94
N ALA A 1028 0.23 -11.08 32.38
CA ALA A 1028 0.05 -10.21 33.53
C ALA A 1028 0.49 -10.87 34.85
N ALA A 1029 0.17 -12.15 35.04
CA ALA A 1029 0.45 -12.90 36.26
C ALA A 1029 1.94 -13.23 36.42
N LEU A 1030 2.63 -13.55 35.33
CA LEU A 1030 4.08 -13.85 35.31
C LEU A 1030 4.96 -12.59 35.35
N LYS A 1031 4.36 -11.40 35.46
CA LYS A 1031 5.09 -10.14 35.58
C LYS A 1031 5.18 -9.69 37.03
N LYS A 1032 6.29 -9.06 37.41
CA LYS A 1032 6.37 -8.37 38.71
C LYS A 1032 5.30 -7.28 38.80
N PRO A 1033 4.77 -6.99 40.01
CA PRO A 1033 5.05 -7.69 41.26
C PRO A 1033 4.22 -8.96 41.45
N PHE A 1034 3.34 -9.32 40.49
CA PHE A 1034 2.35 -10.38 40.66
C PHE A 1034 2.95 -11.78 40.68
N ILE A 1035 4.03 -12.02 39.92
CA ILE A 1035 4.72 -13.31 39.90
C ILE A 1035 5.22 -13.75 41.29
N ASP A 1036 5.54 -12.79 42.16
CA ASP A 1036 5.99 -13.06 43.53
C ASP A 1036 4.85 -13.56 44.42
N SER A 1037 3.60 -13.36 44.00
CA SER A 1037 2.38 -13.60 44.78
C SER A 1037 1.50 -14.73 44.26
N ILE A 1038 1.64 -15.05 42.97
CA ILE A 1038 0.94 -16.15 42.32
C ILE A 1038 1.67 -17.44 42.68
N ASP A 1039 0.97 -18.41 43.24
CA ASP A 1039 1.54 -19.70 43.61
C ASP A 1039 1.68 -20.62 42.40
N SER A 1040 0.63 -20.74 41.58
CA SER A 1040 0.66 -21.55 40.35
C SER A 1040 -0.32 -21.10 39.26
N ILE A 1041 0.03 -21.37 38.01
CA ILE A 1041 -0.78 -21.15 36.81
C ILE A 1041 -0.85 -22.45 36.02
N HIS A 1042 -2.03 -23.04 35.92
CA HIS A 1042 -2.27 -24.23 35.09
C HIS A 1042 -3.09 -23.81 33.88
N PHE A 1043 -2.63 -24.14 32.68
CA PHE A 1043 -3.30 -23.80 31.43
C PHE A 1043 -3.62 -25.07 30.64
N ILE A 1044 -4.89 -25.28 30.31
CA ILE A 1044 -5.34 -26.32 29.36
C ILE A 1044 -5.61 -25.62 28.02
N TYR A 1045 -4.87 -26.00 26.98
CA TYR A 1045 -5.05 -25.49 25.62
C TYR A 1045 -5.54 -26.58 24.68
N ALA A 1046 -6.83 -26.53 24.35
CA ALA A 1046 -7.47 -27.44 23.42
C ALA A 1046 -7.51 -26.88 21.98
N ALA A 1047 -7.20 -27.72 21.00
CA ALA A 1047 -7.32 -27.41 19.57
C ALA A 1047 -7.64 -28.66 18.74
N GLU A 1048 -7.97 -28.48 17.46
CA GLU A 1048 -8.23 -29.63 16.57
C GLU A 1048 -6.93 -30.37 16.23
N ASP A 1049 -5.94 -29.64 15.72
CA ASP A 1049 -4.66 -30.16 15.25
C ASP A 1049 -3.47 -29.42 15.86
N VAL A 1050 -2.29 -30.05 15.84
CA VAL A 1050 -1.05 -29.46 16.38
C VAL A 1050 -0.68 -28.13 15.71
N SER A 1051 -1.02 -27.96 14.41
CA SER A 1051 -0.75 -26.73 13.66
C SER A 1051 -1.59 -25.52 14.11
N GLU A 1052 -2.62 -25.75 14.90
CA GLU A 1052 -3.53 -24.72 15.40
C GLU A 1052 -3.06 -24.07 16.71
N LEU A 1053 -2.12 -24.71 17.42
CA LEU A 1053 -1.63 -24.26 18.73
C LEU A 1053 -0.81 -22.97 18.61
N THR A 1054 -1.51 -21.85 18.66
CA THR A 1054 -0.94 -20.50 18.54
C THR A 1054 -0.08 -20.22 19.79
N TYR A 1055 1.13 -19.68 19.62
CA TYR A 1055 2.08 -19.40 20.70
C TYR A 1055 2.55 -20.64 21.51
N ARG A 1056 2.42 -21.85 20.97
CA ARG A 1056 2.90 -23.08 21.65
C ARG A 1056 4.33 -22.96 22.20
N GLN A 1057 5.28 -22.55 21.36
CA GLN A 1057 6.69 -22.41 21.76
C GLN A 1057 6.89 -21.42 22.91
N LEU A 1058 6.09 -20.34 22.95
CA LEU A 1058 6.14 -19.37 24.06
C LEU A 1058 5.62 -20.00 25.36
N LEU A 1059 4.52 -20.74 25.30
CA LEU A 1059 3.95 -21.43 26.47
C LEU A 1059 4.90 -22.50 27.01
N GLU A 1060 5.50 -23.31 26.14
CA GLU A 1060 6.53 -24.28 26.51
C GLU A 1060 7.75 -23.60 27.16
N SER A 1061 8.15 -22.42 26.66
CA SER A 1061 9.25 -21.66 27.26
C SER A 1061 8.95 -21.13 28.66
N TYR A 1062 7.69 -20.78 28.95
CA TYR A 1062 7.30 -20.38 30.30
C TYR A 1062 7.40 -21.54 31.29
N GLU A 1063 6.96 -22.73 30.89
CA GLU A 1063 7.11 -23.92 31.73
C GLU A 1063 8.58 -24.27 31.97
N ALA A 1064 9.42 -24.19 30.93
CA ALA A 1064 10.85 -24.44 31.04
C ALA A 1064 11.57 -23.47 31.99
N VAL A 1065 11.16 -22.20 32.03
CA VAL A 1065 11.83 -21.18 32.86
C VAL A 1065 11.26 -21.07 34.28
N TYR A 1066 9.95 -21.22 34.46
CA TYR A 1066 9.33 -21.08 35.78
C TYR A 1066 9.16 -22.41 36.52
N GLY A 1067 9.29 -23.53 35.82
CA GLY A 1067 9.06 -24.87 36.35
C GLY A 1067 7.56 -25.23 36.38
N SER A 1068 7.28 -26.53 36.25
CA SER A 1068 5.91 -27.07 36.19
C SER A 1068 5.07 -26.79 37.44
N ASP A 1069 5.68 -26.55 38.61
CA ASP A 1069 4.96 -26.17 39.83
C ASP A 1069 4.36 -24.76 39.73
N LYS A 1070 5.05 -23.86 39.02
CA LYS A 1070 4.67 -22.44 38.90
C LYS A 1070 3.82 -22.20 37.66
N PHE A 1071 4.20 -22.79 36.53
CA PHE A 1071 3.47 -22.70 35.27
C PHE A 1071 3.45 -24.07 34.59
N LYS A 1072 2.24 -24.60 34.37
CA LYS A 1072 2.02 -25.86 33.66
C LYS A 1072 1.09 -25.65 32.48
N CYS A 1073 1.47 -26.11 31.30
CA CYS A 1073 0.61 -26.11 30.12
C CYS A 1073 0.29 -27.55 29.70
N HIS A 1074 -0.99 -27.87 29.55
CA HIS A 1074 -1.50 -29.14 29.03
C HIS A 1074 -2.11 -28.88 27.65
N PHE A 1075 -1.54 -29.46 26.61
CA PHE A 1075 -2.09 -29.38 25.26
C PHE A 1075 -3.03 -30.55 25.02
N VAL A 1076 -4.22 -30.27 24.47
CA VAL A 1076 -5.23 -31.28 24.19
C VAL A 1076 -5.62 -31.20 22.72
N LEU A 1077 -5.52 -32.32 21.99
CA LEU A 1077 -5.83 -32.37 20.56
C LEU A 1077 -6.94 -33.37 20.25
N ASN A 1078 -7.86 -33.00 19.37
CA ASN A 1078 -8.82 -33.95 18.79
C ASN A 1078 -8.15 -34.88 17.78
N ASN A 1079 -7.28 -34.32 16.93
CA ASN A 1079 -6.56 -35.03 15.87
C ASN A 1079 -5.05 -34.96 16.14
N PRO A 1080 -4.53 -35.70 17.15
CA PRO A 1080 -3.12 -35.68 17.48
C PRO A 1080 -2.26 -36.33 16.39
N PRO A 1081 -1.01 -35.85 16.17
CA PRO A 1081 -0.03 -36.58 15.36
C PRO A 1081 0.35 -37.91 16.03
N ALA A 1082 0.89 -38.86 15.25
CA ALA A 1082 1.19 -40.22 15.72
C ALA A 1082 2.13 -40.31 16.95
N GLN A 1083 2.96 -39.29 17.20
CA GLN A 1083 3.90 -39.22 18.32
C GLN A 1083 3.43 -38.30 19.46
N TRP A 1084 2.14 -38.02 19.56
CA TRP A 1084 1.59 -37.15 20.60
C TRP A 1084 1.53 -37.84 21.96
N THR A 1085 2.05 -37.17 22.98
CA THR A 1085 2.15 -37.69 24.35
C THR A 1085 1.33 -36.90 25.36
N ASP A 1086 0.63 -35.85 24.93
CA ASP A 1086 -0.20 -35.00 25.80
C ASP A 1086 -1.69 -35.39 25.67
N GLY A 1087 -2.60 -34.57 26.16
CA GLY A 1087 -4.04 -34.85 26.15
C GLY A 1087 -4.64 -35.13 24.77
N VAL A 1088 -5.58 -36.08 24.70
CA VAL A 1088 -6.32 -36.46 23.47
C VAL A 1088 -7.82 -36.35 23.71
N GLY A 1089 -8.53 -35.75 22.76
CA GLY A 1089 -10.00 -35.62 22.78
C GLY A 1089 -10.50 -34.34 23.48
N PHE A 1090 -11.57 -34.47 24.25
CA PHE A 1090 -12.27 -33.32 24.84
C PHE A 1090 -11.80 -32.99 26.26
N VAL A 1091 -12.01 -31.74 26.69
CA VAL A 1091 -11.78 -31.34 28.09
C VAL A 1091 -12.92 -31.87 28.97
N ASP A 1092 -12.71 -33.05 29.55
CA ASP A 1092 -13.67 -33.76 30.39
C ASP A 1092 -13.36 -33.68 31.90
N GLY A 1093 -14.20 -34.30 32.73
CA GLY A 1093 -14.02 -34.31 34.18
C GLY A 1093 -12.77 -35.04 34.66
N ALA A 1094 -12.24 -36.01 33.90
CA ALA A 1094 -11.02 -36.74 34.26
C ALA A 1094 -9.77 -35.87 34.02
N LEU A 1095 -9.73 -35.18 32.88
CA LEU A 1095 -8.68 -34.21 32.60
C LEU A 1095 -8.74 -33.05 33.61
N LEU A 1096 -9.93 -32.49 33.89
CA LEU A 1096 -10.05 -31.40 34.86
C LEU A 1096 -9.56 -31.81 36.26
N ARG A 1097 -9.87 -33.03 36.71
CA ARG A 1097 -9.38 -33.54 38.01
C ARG A 1097 -7.86 -33.69 38.08
N SER A 1098 -7.20 -33.98 36.96
CA SER A 1098 -5.75 -34.24 36.92
C SER A 1098 -4.93 -32.99 36.58
N ALA A 1099 -5.47 -32.09 35.75
CA ALA A 1099 -4.76 -30.93 35.20
C ALA A 1099 -5.07 -29.61 35.93
N VAL A 1100 -6.20 -29.50 36.64
CA VAL A 1100 -6.57 -28.29 37.39
C VAL A 1100 -6.27 -28.46 38.88
N GLN A 1101 -5.80 -27.39 39.54
CA GLN A 1101 -5.57 -27.41 40.99
C GLN A 1101 -6.86 -27.71 41.76
N SER A 1102 -6.73 -28.32 42.95
CA SER A 1102 -7.88 -28.62 43.81
C SER A 1102 -8.70 -27.35 44.18
N PRO A 1103 -10.03 -27.46 44.35
CA PRO A 1103 -10.89 -26.33 44.69
C PRO A 1103 -10.40 -25.50 45.90
N SER A 1104 -10.39 -24.18 45.76
CA SER A 1104 -10.06 -23.24 46.84
C SER A 1104 -10.64 -21.84 46.60
N ASN A 1105 -10.63 -20.99 47.64
CA ASN A 1105 -11.19 -19.63 47.59
C ASN A 1105 -10.24 -18.55 47.04
N ASP A 1106 -9.05 -18.95 46.61
CA ASP A 1106 -7.99 -18.14 46.00
C ASP A 1106 -7.61 -18.65 44.58
N LEU A 1107 -8.38 -19.61 44.05
CA LEU A 1107 -8.24 -20.17 42.70
C LEU A 1107 -9.28 -19.56 41.77
N LEU A 1108 -8.82 -18.82 40.76
CA LEU A 1108 -9.67 -18.33 39.67
C LEU A 1108 -9.58 -19.30 38.49
N VAL A 1109 -10.73 -19.83 38.05
CA VAL A 1109 -10.86 -20.62 36.83
C VAL A 1109 -11.45 -19.76 35.72
N ALA A 1110 -10.66 -19.43 34.70
CA ALA A 1110 -11.08 -18.65 33.54
C ALA A 1110 -11.19 -19.53 32.29
N ILE A 1111 -12.33 -19.44 31.59
CA ILE A 1111 -12.66 -20.31 30.46
C ILE A 1111 -12.94 -19.46 29.21
N CYS A 1112 -12.35 -19.81 28.07
CA CYS A 1112 -12.68 -19.20 26.79
C CYS A 1112 -12.58 -20.23 25.66
N GLY A 1113 -13.57 -20.26 24.78
CA GLY A 1113 -13.65 -21.20 23.66
C GLY A 1113 -15.09 -21.41 23.22
N PRO A 1114 -15.38 -22.48 22.46
CA PRO A 1114 -16.73 -22.74 21.95
C PRO A 1114 -17.79 -22.83 23.07
N PRO A 1115 -19.02 -22.31 22.89
CA PRO A 1115 -20.05 -22.31 23.94
C PRO A 1115 -20.39 -23.70 24.51
N ILE A 1116 -20.25 -24.76 23.71
CA ILE A 1116 -20.44 -26.14 24.17
C ILE A 1116 -19.34 -26.52 25.16
N MET A 1117 -18.08 -26.28 24.82
CA MET A 1117 -16.93 -26.54 25.70
C MET A 1117 -17.09 -25.77 27.01
N GLN A 1118 -17.43 -24.48 26.94
CA GLN A 1118 -17.64 -23.65 28.13
C GLN A 1118 -18.69 -24.24 29.08
N ARG A 1119 -19.84 -24.67 28.55
CA ARG A 1119 -20.91 -25.28 29.35
C ARG A 1119 -20.49 -26.60 29.99
N VAL A 1120 -19.85 -27.48 29.23
CA VAL A 1120 -19.39 -28.79 29.72
C VAL A 1120 -18.33 -28.63 30.81
N VAL A 1121 -17.34 -27.77 30.59
CA VAL A 1121 -16.28 -27.49 31.57
C VAL A 1121 -16.88 -26.92 32.87
N LYS A 1122 -17.80 -25.95 32.79
CA LYS A 1122 -18.48 -25.40 33.97
C LYS A 1122 -19.29 -26.46 34.72
N GLY A 1123 -20.02 -27.31 34.01
CA GLY A 1123 -20.78 -28.41 34.60
C GLY A 1123 -19.88 -29.38 35.36
N ASN A 1124 -18.79 -29.81 34.75
CA ASN A 1124 -17.80 -30.68 35.38
C ASN A 1124 -17.14 -30.03 36.61
N LEU A 1125 -16.74 -28.76 36.53
CA LEU A 1125 -16.16 -28.04 37.67
C LEU A 1125 -17.17 -27.90 38.83
N ALA A 1126 -18.45 -27.66 38.54
CA ALA A 1126 -19.49 -27.63 39.57
C ALA A 1126 -19.62 -29.00 40.26
N SER A 1127 -19.66 -30.10 39.48
CA SER A 1127 -19.70 -31.46 40.02
C SER A 1127 -18.45 -31.86 40.81
N LEU A 1128 -17.31 -31.22 40.54
CA LEU A 1128 -16.05 -31.40 41.25
C LEU A 1128 -15.91 -30.50 42.50
N GLY A 1129 -16.92 -29.69 42.82
CA GLY A 1129 -16.94 -28.87 44.05
C GLY A 1129 -16.19 -27.54 43.95
N TYR A 1130 -15.93 -27.02 42.75
CA TYR A 1130 -15.30 -25.71 42.58
C TYR A 1130 -16.25 -24.57 43.00
N ASN A 1131 -15.68 -23.51 43.57
CA ASN A 1131 -16.44 -22.31 43.91
C ASN A 1131 -16.87 -21.58 42.64
N MET A 1132 -18.15 -21.71 42.28
CA MET A 1132 -18.70 -21.14 41.05
C MET A 1132 -18.71 -19.60 41.02
N ASN A 1133 -18.43 -18.91 42.14
CA ASN A 1133 -18.18 -17.46 42.13
C ASN A 1133 -16.80 -17.11 41.56
N LEU A 1134 -15.87 -18.06 41.51
CA LEU A 1134 -14.51 -17.96 40.98
C LEU A 1134 -14.31 -18.76 39.69
N VAL A 1135 -15.37 -19.33 39.12
CA VAL A 1135 -15.37 -19.99 37.81
C VAL A 1135 -16.14 -19.10 36.83
N ARG A 1136 -15.46 -18.58 35.80
CA ARG A 1136 -16.06 -17.62 34.87
C ARG A 1136 -15.62 -17.86 33.44
N THR A 1137 -16.53 -17.65 32.49
CA THR A 1137 -16.15 -17.51 31.09
C THR A 1137 -15.75 -16.06 30.79
N VAL A 1138 -14.88 -15.86 29.81
CA VAL A 1138 -14.37 -14.52 29.47
C VAL A 1138 -15.46 -13.59 28.92
N ASP A 1139 -16.47 -14.15 28.26
CA ASP A 1139 -17.60 -13.46 27.63
C ASP A 1139 -18.80 -13.22 28.57
N GLU A 1140 -18.82 -13.80 29.77
CA GLU A 1140 -19.88 -13.59 30.74
C GLU A 1140 -19.86 -12.16 31.32
N ALA A 1141 -20.90 -11.38 31.03
CA ALA A 1141 -21.08 -10.03 31.60
C ALA A 1141 -21.25 -10.09 33.13
N GLU A 1142 -20.65 -9.13 33.85
CA GLU A 1142 -20.99 -8.91 35.26
C GLU A 1142 -22.44 -8.40 35.35
N PRO A 1143 -23.25 -8.90 36.31
CA PRO A 1143 -24.54 -8.29 36.60
C PRO A 1143 -24.29 -6.81 36.89
N ALA A 1144 -25.08 -5.92 36.27
CA ALA A 1144 -25.01 -4.49 36.58
C ALA A 1144 -25.11 -4.35 38.11
N LYS A 1145 -24.10 -3.75 38.74
CA LYS A 1145 -24.23 -3.35 40.14
C LYS A 1145 -25.50 -2.51 40.22
N ALA A 1146 -26.52 -3.00 40.90
CA ALA A 1146 -27.64 -2.17 41.30
C ALA A 1146 -27.00 -0.94 41.96
N LYS A 1147 -27.30 0.26 41.44
CA LYS A 1147 -26.92 1.51 42.10
C LYS A 1147 -27.48 1.41 43.52
N ILE A 1148 -26.59 1.24 44.50
CA ILE A 1148 -26.86 1.49 45.91
C ILE A 1148 -26.31 2.88 46.19
#